data_AF-A0A9D5VLZ8-F1
#
_entry.id   AF-A0A9D5VLZ8-F1
#
_cell.length_a   1.000
_cell.length_b   1.000
_cell.length_c   1.000
_cell.angle_alpha   90.00
_cell.angle_beta   90.00
_cell.angle_gamma   90.00
#
_symmetry.space_group_name_H-M   'P 1'
#
loop_
_entity.id
_entity.type
_entity.pdbx_description
1 polymer ?
#
loop_
_entity_poly.entity_id
_entity_poly.type
_entity_poly.pdbx_seq_one_letter_code
_entity_poly.pdbx_strand_id
1 'polypeptide(L)'
;MKKDAIIFPLLTTTFLGVALVTLLLGCGDKNAPPASAAGAATALALPSNIEVIKSSSSSASADARALLTRPLKAVKAFNSAGTDYTNTAQDFHIYHPALEKLGMPDEILCFINKLAYDTMLNKGAYIAMVDDAKCSSSSSQPSQDSSSGSSSTSTATSLVKTTVISSRTNSNAPHIVQFWFDETDGPGGQGMLIKVQVNITEAPSSTKPYGAFDLIFGMYDNDDSAKWGGGRLRTVAGTAERPVAFTFVEEMEEPSEGYSENIRSTIEMALDSSGVVTQGRAAVEMDSSRDSSDGGYVISYAGDYVSIDKSTSLAAVDLQSPICMGMGEDNLTEIIQGYNLYNSATGALTKINSGFSFTYGTGTSMKRGHLGYYGLWMEGENGQQGTIASGSTITKIDWQNSANNQDLTLFKAAGKLWKNTVNQLLLTNLAGIEFNYSDWTNPVSNGQYVVKYLPTGAQGAGFYKVGTMVWSQSGPPTKTDYTTANYSKIDTTSGNAQWLNMYSEQLRGNVRYINGNNFITYYVKDVVMPGSSDFSNGTLSLHCLRDCLKTSISSSDMSSFNGIYQTNPSAVGDAIAYSIATTDMLLKDAAGTAVGLASGASYSGNYTWGIRSGPMVTTTVKNSLTNLQDFYNTVGTVFYEWEANDQNWGQLVTARDASGTFVSFDAPLKISYQHSTANDRNALSTYNGQTFLLEYGGPGSLWGFPTKVTDTDGDGSNDRWLPLASIKDGTLLGSSNQYVAKAVHGEKVMEAIDSSNCANITLALPATSVPSSSEVIPAPGNATVTRPTEADTSGRVCAPNAETGVISCTGI
;
A
#
# COMPACT_ATOMS: atom_id res chain seq x y z
N MET A 1 45.04 -41.33 -25.59
CA MET A 1 45.15 -42.79 -25.74
C MET A 1 43.90 -43.40 -25.12
N LYS A 2 42.99 -43.98 -25.94
CA LYS A 2 42.66 -45.44 -25.98
C LYS A 2 42.29 -46.02 -24.61
N LYS A 3 41.24 -46.81 -24.38
CA LYS A 3 40.13 -47.38 -25.16
C LYS A 3 39.22 -48.10 -24.14
N ASP A 4 38.02 -48.44 -24.55
CA ASP A 4 36.94 -49.17 -23.86
C ASP A 4 37.33 -50.41 -23.02
N ALA A 5 36.47 -50.79 -22.03
CA ALA A 5 35.62 -52.00 -22.07
C ALA A 5 35.38 -52.75 -20.71
N ILE A 6 34.09 -53.07 -20.45
CA ILE A 6 33.50 -54.35 -19.93
C ILE A 6 33.35 -54.65 -18.40
N ILE A 7 32.07 -54.68 -17.96
CA ILE A 7 31.23 -55.69 -17.22
C ILE A 7 31.74 -56.45 -15.95
N PHE A 8 30.98 -56.27 -14.83
CA PHE A 8 30.53 -57.10 -13.65
C PHE A 8 31.10 -58.54 -13.40
N PRO A 9 31.08 -59.15 -12.15
CA PRO A 9 30.02 -59.02 -11.10
C PRO A 9 30.39 -59.21 -9.59
N LEU A 10 29.35 -59.07 -8.74
CA LEU A 10 29.05 -59.70 -7.41
C LEU A 10 30.04 -59.58 -6.23
N LEU A 11 29.56 -59.04 -5.09
CA LEU A 11 29.59 -59.75 -3.79
C LEU A 11 28.61 -59.13 -2.76
N THR A 12 27.74 -59.99 -2.25
CA THR A 12 26.82 -59.82 -1.12
C THR A 12 27.56 -59.92 0.22
N THR A 13 27.21 -59.09 1.22
CA THR A 13 27.42 -59.46 2.63
C THR A 13 26.34 -58.88 3.55
N THR A 14 25.66 -59.83 4.20
CA THR A 14 24.63 -59.76 5.23
C THR A 14 25.21 -59.28 6.56
N PHE A 15 24.50 -58.45 7.34
CA PHE A 15 24.78 -58.25 8.76
C PHE A 15 23.52 -58.53 9.59
N LEU A 16 23.67 -59.51 10.49
CA LEU A 16 22.71 -60.05 11.44
C LEU A 16 23.06 -59.44 12.81
N GLY A 17 22.13 -58.71 13.43
CA GLY A 17 22.30 -58.12 14.77
C GLY A 17 21.33 -58.76 15.76
N VAL A 18 21.87 -59.62 16.63
CA VAL A 18 21.17 -60.42 17.64
C VAL A 18 20.84 -59.58 18.88
N ALA A 19 19.63 -59.77 19.38
CA ALA A 19 19.13 -59.26 20.65
C ALA A 19 19.80 -59.97 21.85
N LEU A 20 20.16 -59.21 22.89
CA LEU A 20 20.46 -59.76 24.21
C LEU A 20 19.60 -59.04 25.26
N VAL A 21 18.70 -59.83 25.85
CA VAL A 21 17.78 -59.47 26.92
C VAL A 21 18.48 -59.70 28.26
N THR A 22 18.46 -58.71 29.15
CA THR A 22 18.76 -58.90 30.58
C THR A 22 17.52 -58.56 31.40
N LEU A 23 16.90 -59.61 31.95
CA LEU A 23 15.88 -59.54 33.00
C LEU A 23 16.52 -59.14 34.34
N LEU A 24 15.92 -58.16 35.01
CA LEU A 24 15.97 -58.01 36.47
C LEU A 24 14.53 -57.99 36.97
N LEU A 25 14.17 -59.05 37.69
CA LEU A 25 12.90 -59.22 38.41
C LEU A 25 13.02 -58.55 39.79
N GLY A 26 12.11 -57.62 40.08
CA GLY A 26 11.77 -57.16 41.43
C GLY A 26 10.25 -57.25 41.61
N CYS A 27 9.81 -57.89 42.68
CA CYS A 27 8.40 -58.24 42.97
C CYS A 27 7.62 -57.14 43.73
N GLY A 28 6.29 -57.10 43.50
CA GLY A 28 5.23 -56.51 44.34
C GLY A 28 4.86 -55.06 43.97
N ASP A 29 3.65 -54.68 43.57
CA ASP A 29 2.31 -55.15 43.95
C ASP A 29 1.35 -55.21 42.75
N LYS A 30 0.45 -56.20 42.77
CA LYS A 30 -0.65 -56.37 41.80
C LYS A 30 -1.88 -55.63 42.33
N ASN A 31 -2.19 -54.46 41.75
CA ASN A 31 -3.55 -53.95 41.46
C ASN A 31 -3.49 -52.46 41.09
N ALA A 32 -3.17 -52.16 39.83
CA ALA A 32 -3.54 -50.89 39.21
C ALA A 32 -3.88 -51.18 37.73
N PRO A 33 -5.01 -50.67 37.19
CA PRO A 33 -5.28 -50.76 35.76
C PRO A 33 -4.15 -50.06 35.01
N PRO A 34 -3.78 -50.51 33.79
CA PRO A 34 -2.74 -49.83 33.02
C PRO A 34 -3.23 -48.41 32.75
N ALA A 35 -2.52 -47.42 33.29
CA ALA A 35 -2.65 -46.05 32.84
C ALA A 35 -2.33 -46.07 31.35
N SER A 36 -3.33 -45.78 30.53
CA SER A 36 -3.13 -45.47 29.12
C SER A 36 -2.08 -44.36 29.06
N ALA A 37 -0.88 -44.69 28.57
CA ALA A 37 0.12 -43.68 28.27
C ALA A 37 -0.51 -42.70 27.29
N ALA A 38 -0.84 -41.50 27.77
CA ALA A 38 -1.29 -40.42 26.92
C ALA A 38 -0.17 -40.17 25.89
N GLY A 39 -0.47 -40.34 24.61
CA GLY A 39 0.48 -40.10 23.54
C GLY A 39 1.02 -38.66 23.61
N ALA A 40 2.26 -38.47 23.17
CA ALA A 40 2.86 -37.14 23.07
C ALA A 40 1.90 -36.18 22.34
N ALA A 41 1.68 -34.99 22.90
CA ALA A 41 0.80 -33.99 22.31
C ALA A 41 1.38 -33.50 20.98
N THR A 42 0.61 -33.61 19.89
CA THR A 42 0.91 -32.99 18.59
C THR A 42 0.23 -31.64 18.46
N ALA A 43 0.70 -30.75 17.60
CA ALA A 43 -0.03 -29.50 17.33
C ALA A 43 -1.34 -29.77 16.58
N LEU A 44 -2.38 -29.00 16.89
CA LEU A 44 -3.59 -28.88 16.05
C LEU A 44 -3.46 -27.62 15.20
N ALA A 45 -3.75 -27.73 13.91
CA ALA A 45 -3.76 -26.61 12.99
C ALA A 45 -5.11 -25.86 13.01
N LEU A 46 -5.07 -24.57 12.74
CA LEU A 46 -6.21 -23.73 12.38
C LEU A 46 -6.39 -23.65 10.86
N PRO A 47 -7.59 -23.31 10.36
CA PRO A 47 -7.75 -22.90 8.97
C PRO A 47 -6.91 -21.65 8.66
N SER A 48 -6.50 -21.50 7.41
CA SER A 48 -5.75 -20.33 6.92
C SER A 48 -6.62 -19.08 6.76
N ASN A 49 -7.90 -19.28 6.45
CA ASN A 49 -8.90 -18.26 6.17
C ASN A 49 -10.31 -18.89 6.23
N ILE A 50 -11.34 -18.07 6.41
CA ILE A 50 -12.77 -18.33 6.24
C ILE A 50 -13.19 -17.64 4.94
N GLU A 51 -12.76 -18.21 3.80
CA GLU A 51 -13.13 -17.64 2.50
C GLU A 51 -14.64 -17.85 2.27
N VAL A 52 -15.44 -16.85 2.64
CA VAL A 52 -16.91 -16.90 2.58
C VAL A 52 -17.36 -16.98 1.14
N ILE A 53 -16.66 -16.32 0.22
CA ILE A 53 -16.99 -16.27 -1.19
C ILE A 53 -15.72 -16.54 -2.01
N LYS A 54 -15.75 -17.58 -2.86
CA LYS A 54 -14.66 -17.90 -3.78
C LYS A 54 -15.09 -17.62 -5.21
N SER A 55 -14.23 -16.98 -5.99
CA SER A 55 -14.35 -17.03 -7.46
C SER A 55 -13.96 -18.42 -7.95
N SER A 56 -14.59 -18.88 -9.04
CA SER A 56 -14.34 -20.19 -9.66
C SER A 56 -12.90 -20.38 -10.17
N SER A 57 -12.06 -19.34 -10.18
CA SER A 57 -10.64 -19.41 -10.55
C SER A 57 -9.64 -19.38 -9.37
N SER A 58 -10.11 -19.27 -8.13
CA SER A 58 -9.28 -19.39 -6.92
C SER A 58 -8.58 -20.76 -6.78
N SER A 59 -8.97 -21.76 -7.59
CA SER A 59 -8.41 -23.11 -7.59
C SER A 59 -7.23 -23.36 -8.55
N ALA A 60 -6.56 -22.33 -9.09
CA ALA A 60 -5.41 -22.50 -9.98
C ALA A 60 -4.06 -22.10 -9.35
N SER A 61 -3.72 -22.66 -8.18
CA SER A 61 -2.35 -22.68 -7.65
C SER A 61 -1.89 -24.10 -7.31
N ALA A 62 -2.01 -25.02 -8.26
CA ALA A 62 -1.46 -26.37 -8.13
C ALA A 62 -0.09 -26.48 -8.82
N ASP A 63 0.94 -26.57 -7.99
CA ASP A 63 2.19 -27.32 -8.14
C ASP A 63 2.76 -27.57 -9.55
N ALA A 64 3.89 -26.93 -9.84
CA ALA A 64 4.86 -27.43 -10.81
C ALA A 64 6.27 -27.45 -10.21
N ARG A 65 6.50 -28.33 -9.21
CA ARG A 65 7.85 -28.78 -8.85
C ARG A 65 8.37 -29.71 -9.95
N ALA A 66 9.10 -29.16 -10.93
CA ALA A 66 9.87 -29.96 -11.89
C ALA A 66 11.39 -29.84 -11.60
N LEU A 67 11.97 -31.01 -11.31
CA LEU A 67 13.34 -31.27 -10.93
C LEU A 67 14.37 -30.83 -11.99
N LEU A 68 15.48 -30.27 -11.51
CA LEU A 68 16.64 -29.73 -12.23
C LEU A 68 17.27 -30.68 -13.27
N THR A 69 17.45 -30.18 -14.49
CA THR A 69 18.67 -30.43 -15.30
C THR A 69 19.09 -29.13 -16.00
N ARG A 70 20.28 -28.62 -15.67
CA ARG A 70 20.89 -27.42 -16.28
C ARG A 70 21.48 -27.75 -17.66
N PRO A 71 21.21 -26.91 -18.66
CA PRO A 71 22.30 -26.44 -19.52
C PRO A 71 22.32 -24.92 -19.70
N LEU A 72 23.36 -24.46 -20.39
CA LEU A 72 23.94 -23.11 -20.45
C LEU A 72 23.00 -21.96 -20.82
N LYS A 73 23.37 -20.75 -20.35
CA LYS A 73 22.69 -19.45 -20.51
C LYS A 73 22.27 -19.15 -21.96
N ALA A 74 21.01 -19.45 -22.28
CA ALA A 74 20.24 -18.71 -23.27
C ALA A 74 19.56 -17.53 -22.57
N VAL A 75 19.49 -16.37 -23.21
CA VAL A 75 18.63 -15.26 -22.74
C VAL A 75 17.20 -15.76 -22.84
N LYS A 76 16.62 -16.16 -21.70
CA LYS A 76 15.24 -16.61 -21.60
C LYS A 76 14.32 -15.41 -21.86
N ALA A 77 13.32 -15.57 -22.73
CA ALA A 77 12.24 -14.58 -22.88
C ALA A 77 11.60 -14.31 -21.51
N PHE A 78 11.07 -13.11 -21.27
CA PHE A 78 10.59 -12.71 -19.95
C PHE A 78 9.56 -13.67 -19.34
N ASN A 79 8.72 -14.29 -20.17
CA ASN A 79 7.68 -15.25 -19.79
C ASN A 79 8.17 -16.71 -19.74
N SER A 80 9.47 -16.96 -19.85
CA SER A 80 10.01 -18.31 -19.73
C SER A 80 9.95 -18.80 -18.28
N ALA A 81 9.70 -20.08 -18.06
CA ALA A 81 9.66 -20.66 -16.73
C ALA A 81 10.95 -20.36 -15.92
N GLY A 82 10.75 -19.91 -14.68
CA GLY A 82 11.81 -19.63 -13.71
C GLY A 82 12.39 -18.21 -13.77
N THR A 83 11.82 -17.30 -14.57
CA THR A 83 12.09 -15.86 -14.47
C THR A 83 11.35 -15.26 -13.28
N ASP A 84 11.81 -14.11 -12.76
CA ASP A 84 11.10 -13.40 -11.70
C ASP A 84 9.65 -13.08 -12.13
N TYR A 85 9.43 -12.72 -13.40
CA TYR A 85 8.10 -12.48 -13.96
C TYR A 85 7.17 -13.69 -13.81
N THR A 86 7.63 -14.89 -14.20
CA THR A 86 6.81 -16.12 -14.11
C THR A 86 6.63 -16.62 -12.67
N ASN A 87 7.62 -16.39 -11.81
CA ASN A 87 7.58 -16.83 -10.40
C ASN A 87 6.79 -15.87 -9.50
N THR A 88 6.47 -14.66 -9.97
CA THR A 88 5.72 -13.70 -9.17
C THR A 88 4.27 -14.14 -9.03
N ALA A 89 3.87 -14.41 -7.78
CA ALA A 89 2.49 -14.62 -7.40
C ALA A 89 1.71 -13.30 -7.48
N GLN A 90 0.40 -13.41 -7.69
CA GLN A 90 -0.52 -12.27 -7.66
C GLN A 90 -1.55 -12.54 -6.58
N ASP A 91 -1.91 -11.49 -5.86
CA ASP A 91 -2.87 -11.55 -4.78
C ASP A 91 -4.11 -10.72 -5.13
N PHE A 92 -5.27 -11.36 -5.23
CA PHE A 92 -6.53 -10.69 -5.56
C PHE A 92 -7.60 -11.16 -4.62
N HIS A 93 -8.33 -10.20 -4.03
CA HIS A 93 -9.51 -10.49 -3.23
C HIS A 93 -10.76 -9.89 -3.87
N ILE A 94 -11.92 -10.44 -3.55
CA ILE A 94 -13.21 -9.87 -3.97
C ILE A 94 -13.53 -8.74 -3.02
N TYR A 95 -13.77 -7.55 -3.56
CA TYR A 95 -14.24 -6.42 -2.78
C TYR A 95 -15.74 -6.26 -2.90
N HIS A 96 -16.39 -6.08 -1.74
CA HIS A 96 -17.74 -5.58 -1.61
C HIS A 96 -17.89 -4.99 -0.20
N PRO A 97 -18.59 -3.85 0.01
CA PRO A 97 -18.75 -3.26 1.34
C PRO A 97 -19.24 -4.26 2.40
N ALA A 98 -20.24 -5.08 2.06
CA ALA A 98 -20.74 -6.16 2.93
C ALA A 98 -19.73 -7.27 3.26
N LEU A 99 -18.75 -7.53 2.37
CA LEU A 99 -17.71 -8.54 2.57
C LEU A 99 -16.51 -7.99 3.33
N GLU A 100 -16.22 -6.69 3.23
CA GLU A 100 -15.18 -6.03 4.02
C GLU A 100 -15.41 -6.27 5.52
N LYS A 101 -16.68 -6.19 5.95
CA LYS A 101 -17.09 -6.47 7.33
C LYS A 101 -17.00 -7.95 7.72
N LEU A 102 -16.81 -8.85 6.75
CA LEU A 102 -16.53 -10.27 6.94
C LEU A 102 -15.03 -10.60 6.77
N GLY A 103 -14.19 -9.64 6.36
CA GLY A 103 -12.76 -9.84 6.10
C GLY A 103 -11.93 -9.99 7.36
N MET A 104 -12.32 -9.35 8.47
CA MET A 104 -11.56 -9.37 9.72
C MET A 104 -11.28 -10.79 10.29
N PRO A 105 -12.25 -11.73 10.29
CA PRO A 105 -11.96 -13.13 10.62
C PRO A 105 -10.80 -13.75 9.80
N ASP A 106 -10.67 -13.41 8.52
CA ASP A 106 -9.60 -13.92 7.65
C ASP A 106 -8.25 -13.31 8.01
N GLU A 107 -8.21 -12.01 8.30
CA GLU A 107 -6.99 -11.33 8.75
C GLU A 107 -6.47 -11.92 10.08
N ILE A 108 -7.38 -12.13 11.04
CA ILE A 108 -7.07 -12.74 12.33
C ILE A 108 -6.47 -14.15 12.14
N LEU A 109 -7.09 -14.98 11.29
CA LEU A 109 -6.61 -16.33 11.02
C LEU A 109 -5.28 -16.32 10.26
N CYS A 110 -5.09 -15.41 9.31
CA CYS A 110 -3.80 -15.21 8.64
C CYS A 110 -2.72 -14.88 9.66
N PHE A 111 -2.97 -13.90 10.53
CA PHE A 111 -2.02 -13.44 11.54
C PHE A 111 -1.59 -14.59 12.46
N ILE A 112 -2.55 -15.39 12.96
CA ILE A 112 -2.26 -16.53 13.83
C ILE A 112 -1.40 -17.58 13.13
N ASN A 113 -1.67 -17.85 11.85
CA ASN A 113 -0.85 -18.78 11.07
C ASN A 113 0.58 -18.29 10.83
N LYS A 114 0.87 -17.00 11.06
CA LYS A 114 2.24 -16.47 11.05
C LYS A 114 2.97 -16.55 12.39
N LEU A 115 2.34 -17.07 13.44
CA LEU A 115 2.96 -17.13 14.78
C LEU A 115 3.89 -18.34 15.01
N ALA A 116 3.93 -19.32 14.11
CA ALA A 116 4.66 -20.59 14.31
C ALA A 116 4.29 -21.34 15.61
N TYR A 117 3.04 -21.20 16.06
CA TYR A 117 2.52 -21.79 17.30
C TYR A 117 2.57 -23.33 17.29
N ASP A 118 2.50 -23.95 16.11
CA ASP A 118 2.62 -25.39 15.90
C ASP A 118 4.04 -25.91 16.17
N THR A 119 5.04 -25.21 15.66
CA THR A 119 6.47 -25.56 15.76
C THR A 119 7.03 -25.25 17.16
N MET A 120 6.40 -24.31 17.86
CA MET A 120 6.76 -23.87 19.21
C MET A 120 5.89 -24.51 20.31
N LEU A 121 5.10 -25.54 19.98
CA LEU A 121 4.26 -26.24 20.94
C LEU A 121 5.07 -26.75 22.14
N ASN A 122 4.63 -26.36 23.34
CA ASN A 122 5.21 -26.74 24.63
C ASN A 122 6.70 -26.34 24.80
N LYS A 123 7.21 -25.37 24.02
CA LYS A 123 8.61 -24.89 24.14
C LYS A 123 8.79 -23.69 25.06
N GLY A 124 7.73 -23.20 25.67
CA GLY A 124 7.71 -21.97 26.48
C GLY A 124 7.45 -20.71 25.64
N ALA A 125 7.52 -19.54 26.26
CA ALA A 125 7.28 -18.27 25.59
C ALA A 125 8.33 -17.96 24.52
N TYR A 126 7.94 -17.21 23.49
CA TYR A 126 8.82 -16.74 22.41
C TYR A 126 8.27 -15.46 21.76
N ILE A 127 9.10 -14.78 20.96
CA ILE A 127 8.68 -13.65 20.13
C ILE A 127 8.44 -14.12 18.69
N ALA A 128 7.29 -13.79 18.13
CA ALA A 128 7.00 -13.88 16.70
C ALA A 128 7.04 -12.48 16.07
N MET A 129 7.76 -12.34 14.96
CA MET A 129 7.75 -11.14 14.12
C MET A 129 6.77 -11.39 12.98
N VAL A 130 5.59 -10.80 13.03
CA VAL A 130 4.53 -11.02 12.04
C VAL A 130 4.50 -9.87 11.04
N ASP A 131 4.54 -10.21 9.75
CA ASP A 131 4.32 -9.28 8.65
C ASP A 131 2.82 -9.09 8.45
N ASP A 132 2.26 -8.10 9.14
CA ASP A 132 0.82 -7.80 9.15
C ASP A 132 0.33 -7.33 7.78
N ALA A 133 1.18 -6.65 7.01
CA ALA A 133 0.93 -6.24 5.64
C ALA A 133 0.70 -7.43 4.68
N LYS A 134 1.08 -8.66 5.08
CA LYS A 134 0.75 -9.90 4.34
C LYS A 134 -0.57 -10.56 4.78
N CYS A 135 -1.22 -9.99 5.79
CA CYS A 135 -2.47 -10.49 6.34
C CYS A 135 -3.61 -9.48 6.27
N SER A 136 -3.34 -8.21 5.98
CA SER A 136 -4.37 -7.19 5.79
C SER A 136 -5.04 -7.33 4.42
N SER A 137 -6.36 -7.44 4.43
CA SER A 137 -7.24 -7.27 3.28
C SER A 137 -7.46 -5.78 3.04
N SER A 138 -6.38 -5.05 2.73
CA SER A 138 -6.34 -3.64 2.29
C SER A 138 -7.60 -2.78 2.54
N SER A 139 -7.98 -2.58 3.81
CA SER A 139 -8.92 -1.52 4.23
C SER A 139 -8.24 -0.15 4.36
N SER A 140 -6.99 -0.02 3.88
CA SER A 140 -6.31 1.27 3.78
C SER A 140 -6.93 2.09 2.65
N GLN A 141 -8.05 2.76 2.96
CA GLN A 141 -8.52 3.94 2.24
C GLN A 141 -7.30 4.82 1.90
N PRO A 142 -7.04 5.12 0.61
CA PRO A 142 -6.10 6.17 0.27
C PRO A 142 -6.63 7.47 0.89
N SER A 143 -5.93 7.97 1.91
CA SER A 143 -6.29 9.20 2.61
C SER A 143 -6.56 10.32 1.61
N GLN A 144 -7.68 11.04 1.81
CA GLN A 144 -8.30 12.08 0.98
C GLN A 144 -7.46 13.33 0.63
N ASP A 145 -6.13 13.33 0.78
CA ASP A 145 -5.30 14.48 0.37
C ASP A 145 -4.39 14.17 -0.82
N SER A 146 -5.02 13.79 -1.94
CA SER A 146 -4.37 13.77 -3.25
C SER A 146 -4.45 15.15 -3.92
N SER A 147 -3.94 16.18 -3.24
CA SER A 147 -3.68 17.49 -3.85
C SER A 147 -2.20 17.89 -3.83
N SER A 148 -1.30 17.05 -3.28
CA SER A 148 0.14 17.30 -3.37
C SER A 148 0.98 16.01 -3.34
N GLY A 149 1.24 15.42 -4.51
CA GLY A 149 2.52 14.76 -4.87
C GLY A 149 3.15 13.67 -3.98
N SER A 150 2.49 13.17 -2.93
CA SER A 150 3.04 12.19 -1.98
C SER A 150 2.08 11.02 -1.81
N SER A 151 1.98 10.18 -2.83
CA SER A 151 1.50 8.81 -2.67
C SER A 151 2.65 7.96 -2.09
N SER A 152 3.01 8.20 -0.83
CA SER A 152 3.84 7.24 -0.09
C SER A 152 2.92 6.15 0.43
N THR A 153 2.50 5.23 -0.43
CA THR A 153 2.23 3.86 0.03
C THR A 153 3.56 3.37 0.56
N SER A 154 3.73 3.41 1.87
CA SER A 154 4.88 2.88 2.56
C SER A 154 5.00 1.41 2.18
N THR A 155 5.91 1.10 1.26
CA THR A 155 6.38 -0.25 0.93
C THR A 155 7.22 -0.86 2.06
N ALA A 156 7.22 -0.24 3.24
CA ALA A 156 7.84 -0.79 4.42
C ALA A 156 6.95 -1.95 4.92
N THR A 157 7.50 -3.17 4.83
CA THR A 157 7.02 -4.32 5.59
C THR A 157 6.84 -3.89 7.07
N SER A 158 5.60 -3.75 7.50
CA SER A 158 5.30 -3.54 8.92
C SER A 158 5.43 -4.90 9.59
N LEU A 159 6.29 -4.97 10.61
CA LEU A 159 6.43 -6.17 11.43
C LEU A 159 5.90 -5.88 12.83
N VAL A 160 4.89 -6.64 13.22
CA VAL A 160 4.28 -6.64 14.56
C VAL A 160 5.08 -7.60 15.44
N LYS A 161 5.61 -7.09 16.55
CA LYS A 161 6.30 -7.88 17.56
C LYS A 161 5.25 -8.51 18.48
N THR A 162 5.11 -9.83 18.39
CA THR A 162 4.08 -10.57 19.12
C THR A 162 4.73 -11.50 20.13
N THR A 163 4.31 -11.44 21.40
CA THR A 163 4.70 -12.42 22.43
C THR A 163 3.74 -13.58 22.37
N VAL A 164 4.22 -14.83 22.33
CA VAL A 164 3.36 -16.00 22.12
C VAL A 164 3.68 -17.13 23.12
N ILE A 165 2.64 -17.83 23.56
CA ILE A 165 2.70 -19.12 24.25
C ILE A 165 1.82 -20.12 23.49
N SER A 166 2.37 -21.31 23.23
CA SER A 166 1.65 -22.42 22.63
C SER A 166 1.75 -23.65 23.53
N SER A 167 0.61 -24.21 23.93
CA SER A 167 0.56 -25.33 24.87
C SER A 167 -0.54 -26.35 24.57
N ARG A 168 -0.22 -27.63 24.80
CA ARG A 168 -1.18 -28.74 24.70
C ARG A 168 -0.78 -29.87 25.64
N THR A 169 -1.67 -30.23 26.56
CA THR A 169 -1.40 -31.20 27.63
C THR A 169 -1.26 -32.63 27.12
N ASN A 170 -2.11 -33.06 26.19
CA ASN A 170 -2.10 -34.38 25.57
C ASN A 170 -2.95 -34.39 24.28
N SER A 171 -3.02 -35.52 23.59
CA SER A 171 -3.77 -35.68 22.34
C SER A 171 -5.29 -35.47 22.43
N ASN A 172 -5.87 -35.47 23.62
CA ASN A 172 -7.32 -35.27 23.85
C ASN A 172 -7.64 -33.88 24.42
N ALA A 173 -6.62 -33.12 24.84
CA ALA A 173 -6.77 -31.77 25.33
C ALA A 173 -6.81 -30.76 24.16
N PRO A 174 -7.54 -29.64 24.31
CA PRO A 174 -7.43 -28.51 23.40
C PRO A 174 -5.99 -28.02 23.28
N HIS A 175 -5.62 -27.58 22.09
CA HIS A 175 -4.38 -26.83 21.85
C HIS A 175 -4.67 -25.36 22.13
N ILE A 176 -3.96 -24.77 23.10
CA ILE A 176 -4.16 -23.40 23.55
C ILE A 176 -3.03 -22.53 23.02
N VAL A 177 -3.38 -21.50 22.25
CA VAL A 177 -2.46 -20.47 21.76
C VAL A 177 -2.84 -19.15 22.40
N GLN A 178 -1.88 -18.50 23.07
CA GLN A 178 -2.06 -17.20 23.70
C GLN A 178 -1.03 -16.23 23.15
N PHE A 179 -1.44 -15.01 22.82
CA PHE A 179 -0.49 -14.01 22.33
C PHE A 179 -0.89 -12.57 22.65
N TRP A 180 0.13 -11.72 22.63
CA TRP A 180 0.05 -10.29 22.97
C TRP A 180 0.87 -9.48 21.97
N PHE A 181 0.31 -8.37 21.50
CA PHE A 181 1.04 -7.39 20.71
C PHE A 181 0.51 -5.99 21.02
N ASP A 182 1.39 -5.01 20.84
CA ASP A 182 1.09 -3.60 21.03
C ASP A 182 0.78 -2.98 19.67
N GLU A 183 -0.32 -2.25 19.58
CA GLU A 183 -0.73 -1.48 18.43
C GLU A 183 -0.49 0.00 18.73
N THR A 184 0.19 0.70 17.81
CA THR A 184 0.64 2.07 18.05
C THR A 184 -0.45 3.12 17.84
N ASP A 185 -1.50 2.78 17.09
CA ASP A 185 -2.57 3.68 16.64
C ASP A 185 -3.96 3.12 17.01
N GLY A 186 -4.20 2.88 18.30
CA GLY A 186 -5.51 2.51 18.83
C GLY A 186 -6.49 3.70 18.91
N PRO A 187 -7.70 3.51 19.47
CA PRO A 187 -8.72 4.55 19.59
C PRO A 187 -8.17 5.88 20.13
N GLY A 188 -8.50 6.99 19.47
CA GLY A 188 -8.02 8.32 19.82
C GLY A 188 -6.54 8.57 19.53
N GLY A 189 -5.87 7.71 18.75
CA GLY A 189 -4.43 7.77 18.48
C GLY A 189 -3.57 7.37 19.68
N GLN A 190 -4.14 6.62 20.62
CA GLN A 190 -3.46 6.07 21.79
C GLN A 190 -3.04 4.64 21.52
N GLY A 191 -1.86 4.24 21.99
CA GLY A 191 -1.45 2.85 21.82
C GLY A 191 -2.31 1.88 22.63
N MET A 192 -2.50 0.68 22.08
CA MET A 192 -3.41 -0.35 22.56
C MET A 192 -2.69 -1.69 22.73
N LEU A 193 -3.00 -2.42 23.80
CA LEU A 193 -2.57 -3.80 24.00
C LEU A 193 -3.67 -4.76 23.54
N ILE A 194 -3.36 -5.60 22.55
CA ILE A 194 -4.25 -6.69 22.14
C ILE A 194 -3.84 -7.99 22.84
N LYS A 195 -4.83 -8.64 23.46
CA LYS A 195 -4.66 -9.96 24.07
C LYS A 195 -5.56 -10.97 23.38
N VAL A 196 -5.00 -12.09 22.94
CA VAL A 196 -5.77 -13.12 22.25
C VAL A 196 -5.53 -14.48 22.89
N GLN A 197 -6.60 -15.27 22.99
CA GLN A 197 -6.54 -16.68 23.31
C GLN A 197 -7.35 -17.48 22.29
N VAL A 198 -6.73 -18.54 21.77
CA VAL A 198 -7.35 -19.49 20.85
C VAL A 198 -7.36 -20.88 21.45
N ASN A 199 -8.54 -21.47 21.54
CA ASN A 199 -8.74 -22.85 21.98
C ASN A 199 -9.08 -23.70 20.75
N ILE A 200 -8.11 -24.47 20.25
CA ILE A 200 -8.31 -25.36 19.11
C ILE A 200 -8.68 -26.76 19.64
N THR A 201 -9.86 -27.23 19.29
CA THR A 201 -10.39 -28.53 19.76
C THR A 201 -10.31 -29.61 18.70
N GLU A 202 -10.38 -29.23 17.42
CA GLU A 202 -10.29 -30.14 16.28
C GLU A 202 -9.59 -29.43 15.12
N ALA A 203 -8.62 -30.10 14.49
CA ALA A 203 -7.97 -29.56 13.29
C ALA A 203 -8.89 -29.73 12.05
N PRO A 204 -8.69 -28.92 10.98
CA PRO A 204 -9.33 -29.12 9.69
C PRO A 204 -9.28 -30.58 9.20
N SER A 205 -10.41 -31.06 8.70
CA SER A 205 -10.58 -32.41 8.13
C SER A 205 -11.57 -32.38 6.95
N SER A 206 -11.69 -33.47 6.19
CA SER A 206 -12.62 -33.53 5.05
C SER A 206 -14.10 -33.40 5.45
N THR A 207 -14.45 -33.73 6.69
CA THR A 207 -15.82 -33.59 7.23
C THR A 207 -16.04 -32.28 7.97
N LYS A 208 -14.96 -31.63 8.42
CA LYS A 208 -14.96 -30.32 9.07
C LYS A 208 -13.83 -29.49 8.48
N PRO A 209 -14.02 -28.90 7.28
CA PRO A 209 -12.93 -28.27 6.51
C PRO A 209 -12.23 -27.11 7.24
N TYR A 210 -12.84 -26.58 8.29
CA TYR A 210 -12.28 -25.49 9.09
C TYR A 210 -11.97 -25.90 10.55
N GLY A 211 -12.10 -27.18 10.88
CA GLY A 211 -11.88 -27.68 12.25
C GLY A 211 -12.92 -27.15 13.25
N ALA A 212 -12.54 -27.11 14.53
CA ALA A 212 -13.36 -26.55 15.60
C ALA A 212 -12.48 -25.74 16.58
N PHE A 213 -12.77 -24.46 16.72
CA PHE A 213 -12.01 -23.54 17.56
C PHE A 213 -12.88 -22.43 18.16
N ASP A 214 -12.35 -21.83 19.21
CA ASP A 214 -12.93 -20.68 19.91
C ASP A 214 -11.82 -19.68 20.22
N LEU A 215 -11.87 -18.53 19.57
CA LEU A 215 -10.93 -17.42 19.71
C LEU A 215 -11.63 -16.30 20.45
N ILE A 216 -10.97 -15.77 21.48
CA ILE A 216 -11.43 -14.61 22.24
C ILE A 216 -10.28 -13.60 22.26
N PHE A 217 -10.59 -12.34 21.97
CA PHE A 217 -9.63 -11.24 22.08
C PHE A 217 -10.17 -10.10 22.94
N GLY A 218 -9.25 -9.34 23.52
CA GLY A 218 -9.57 -8.11 24.25
C GLY A 218 -8.58 -7.01 23.89
N MET A 219 -9.13 -5.81 23.81
CA MET A 219 -8.43 -4.55 23.55
C MET A 219 -8.31 -3.79 24.86
N TYR A 220 -7.09 -3.43 25.23
CA TYR A 220 -6.80 -2.71 26.47
C TYR A 220 -5.93 -1.50 26.16
N ASP A 221 -5.89 -0.53 27.06
CA ASP A 221 -4.81 0.46 27.05
C ASP A 221 -3.44 -0.22 27.17
N ASN A 222 -2.37 0.46 26.73
CA ASN A 222 -1.00 -0.07 26.78
C ASN A 222 -0.54 -0.50 28.18
N ASP A 223 -1.07 0.15 29.22
CA ASP A 223 -0.75 -0.16 30.63
C ASP A 223 -1.56 -1.34 31.18
N ASP A 224 -2.44 -1.94 30.36
CA ASP A 224 -3.30 -3.07 30.73
C ASP A 224 -4.20 -2.77 31.96
N SER A 225 -4.64 -1.52 32.07
CA SER A 225 -5.40 -0.97 33.18
C SER A 225 -6.90 -0.81 32.87
N ALA A 226 -7.26 -0.60 31.61
CA ALA A 226 -8.62 -0.39 31.14
C ALA A 226 -8.90 -1.22 29.87
N LYS A 227 -10.05 -1.88 29.83
CA LYS A 227 -10.54 -2.58 28.63
C LYS A 227 -11.31 -1.59 27.76
N TRP A 228 -10.92 -1.46 26.50
CA TRP A 228 -11.57 -0.60 25.50
C TRP A 228 -12.49 -1.39 24.56
N GLY A 229 -12.33 -2.70 24.50
CA GLY A 229 -13.11 -3.52 23.59
C GLY A 229 -12.69 -4.98 23.57
N GLY A 230 -13.20 -5.72 22.60
CA GLY A 230 -12.82 -7.09 22.34
C GLY A 230 -13.86 -7.83 21.53
N GLY A 231 -13.62 -9.11 21.34
CA GLY A 231 -14.50 -9.91 20.51
C GLY A 231 -14.23 -11.39 20.59
N ARG A 232 -14.99 -12.13 19.78
CA ARG A 232 -14.97 -13.59 19.75
C ARG A 232 -15.24 -14.10 18.36
N LEU A 233 -14.40 -15.01 17.88
CA LEU A 233 -14.59 -15.77 16.66
C LEU A 233 -14.67 -17.26 17.01
N ARG A 234 -15.75 -17.94 16.66
CA ARG A 234 -15.90 -19.38 16.96
C ARG A 234 -16.61 -20.14 15.85
N THR A 235 -16.25 -21.41 15.74
CA THR A 235 -17.09 -22.41 15.04
C THR A 235 -18.32 -22.73 15.88
N VAL A 236 -19.50 -22.75 15.27
CA VAL A 236 -20.76 -23.17 15.91
C VAL A 236 -21.35 -24.38 15.18
N ALA A 237 -22.35 -25.03 15.79
CA ALA A 237 -23.03 -26.15 15.15
C ALA A 237 -23.85 -25.64 13.96
N GLY A 238 -23.54 -26.12 12.76
CA GLY A 238 -24.33 -25.86 11.56
C GLY A 238 -25.60 -26.72 11.49
N THR A 239 -26.36 -26.56 10.40
CA THR A 239 -27.54 -27.40 10.10
C THR A 239 -27.13 -28.65 9.32
N ALA A 240 -28.10 -29.55 9.06
CA ALA A 240 -27.85 -30.71 8.19
C ALA A 240 -27.49 -30.28 6.75
N GLU A 241 -28.09 -29.20 6.26
CA GLU A 241 -27.86 -28.64 4.92
C GLU A 241 -26.61 -27.77 4.86
N ARG A 242 -26.24 -27.14 5.98
CA ARG A 242 -25.10 -26.21 6.11
C ARG A 242 -24.27 -26.58 7.34
N PRO A 243 -23.47 -27.66 7.27
CA PRO A 243 -22.79 -28.21 8.44
C PRO A 243 -21.64 -27.33 8.97
N VAL A 244 -21.21 -26.34 8.19
CA VAL A 244 -20.17 -25.39 8.59
C VAL A 244 -20.80 -24.07 8.98
N ALA A 245 -20.53 -23.60 10.19
CA ALA A 245 -21.05 -22.33 10.69
C ALA A 245 -20.07 -21.63 11.63
N PHE A 246 -20.05 -20.29 11.58
CA PHE A 246 -19.24 -19.44 12.47
C PHE A 246 -20.03 -18.24 12.93
N THR A 247 -19.65 -17.73 14.09
CA THR A 247 -20.11 -16.44 14.60
C THR A 247 -18.90 -15.57 14.91
N PHE A 248 -18.98 -14.30 14.54
CA PHE A 248 -18.03 -13.26 14.91
C PHE A 248 -18.77 -12.13 15.62
N VAL A 249 -18.19 -11.63 16.70
CA VAL A 249 -18.63 -10.42 17.37
C VAL A 249 -17.42 -9.62 17.79
N GLU A 250 -17.52 -8.32 17.61
CA GLU A 250 -16.57 -7.33 18.10
C GLU A 250 -17.33 -6.14 18.66
N GLU A 251 -16.80 -5.61 19.76
CA GLU A 251 -17.26 -4.39 20.39
C GLU A 251 -16.06 -3.52 20.74
N MET A 252 -16.21 -2.24 20.46
CA MET A 252 -15.23 -1.22 20.75
C MET A 252 -15.94 -0.02 21.38
N GLU A 253 -15.39 0.48 22.48
CA GLU A 253 -15.82 1.70 23.15
C GLU A 253 -14.59 2.59 23.37
N GLU A 254 -14.56 3.73 22.69
CA GLU A 254 -13.50 4.72 22.82
C GLU A 254 -13.71 5.55 24.10
N PRO A 255 -12.82 5.47 25.11
CA PRO A 255 -13.04 6.10 26.40
C PRO A 255 -13.05 7.63 26.37
N SER A 256 -12.36 8.24 25.39
CA SER A 256 -12.15 9.69 25.30
C SER A 256 -13.27 10.45 24.61
N GLU A 257 -13.96 9.82 23.66
CA GLU A 257 -14.93 10.51 22.78
C GLU A 257 -16.35 9.91 22.84
N GLY A 258 -16.57 8.84 23.63
CA GLY A 258 -17.88 8.18 23.73
C GLY A 258 -18.32 7.52 22.42
N TYR A 259 -17.34 7.18 21.57
CA TYR A 259 -17.56 6.45 20.33
C TYR A 259 -17.72 4.96 20.64
N SER A 260 -18.71 4.33 20.00
CA SER A 260 -18.88 2.89 20.05
C SER A 260 -19.04 2.33 18.65
N GLU A 261 -18.41 1.20 18.40
CA GLU A 261 -18.57 0.41 17.18
C GLU A 261 -18.81 -1.05 17.57
N ASN A 262 -19.86 -1.64 16.99
CA ASN A 262 -20.19 -3.03 17.21
C ASN A 262 -20.38 -3.72 15.86
N ILE A 263 -19.66 -4.82 15.63
CA ILE A 263 -19.78 -5.65 14.43
C ILE A 263 -20.17 -7.05 14.85
N ARG A 264 -21.22 -7.59 14.22
CA ARG A 264 -21.74 -8.94 14.48
C ARG A 264 -21.98 -9.64 13.18
N SER A 265 -21.53 -10.88 13.07
CA SER A 265 -21.83 -11.67 11.90
C SER A 265 -22.00 -13.15 12.19
N THR A 266 -22.80 -13.78 11.34
CA THR A 266 -22.94 -15.24 11.28
C THR A 266 -22.81 -15.68 9.83
N ILE A 267 -22.04 -16.74 9.62
CA ILE A 267 -21.83 -17.36 8.29
C ILE A 267 -22.18 -18.85 8.38
N GLU A 268 -22.91 -19.35 7.39
CA GLU A 268 -23.28 -20.76 7.24
C GLU A 268 -23.04 -21.28 5.82
N MET A 269 -22.30 -22.38 5.69
CA MET A 269 -21.85 -22.92 4.42
C MET A 269 -22.29 -24.37 4.21
N ALA A 270 -22.75 -24.66 2.99
CA ALA A 270 -23.06 -25.99 2.50
C ALA A 270 -21.82 -26.60 1.82
N LEU A 271 -21.58 -27.88 2.09
CA LEU A 271 -20.48 -28.63 1.49
C LEU A 271 -21.00 -29.63 0.46
N ASP A 272 -20.24 -29.85 -0.60
CA ASP A 272 -20.45 -31.00 -1.47
C ASP A 272 -19.89 -32.29 -0.85
N SER A 273 -20.04 -33.42 -1.56
CA SER A 273 -19.53 -34.72 -1.13
C SER A 273 -18.01 -34.80 -0.97
N SER A 274 -17.26 -33.81 -1.49
CA SER A 274 -15.81 -33.71 -1.39
C SER A 274 -15.34 -32.76 -0.28
N GLY A 275 -16.28 -32.12 0.44
CA GLY A 275 -15.98 -31.17 1.51
C GLY A 275 -15.70 -29.75 1.01
N VAL A 276 -16.04 -29.44 -0.25
CA VAL A 276 -15.88 -28.11 -0.84
C VAL A 276 -17.14 -27.28 -0.63
N VAL A 277 -16.99 -26.02 -0.26
CA VAL A 277 -18.10 -25.08 -0.08
C VAL A 277 -18.73 -24.78 -1.44
N THR A 278 -20.04 -24.98 -1.55
CA THR A 278 -20.80 -24.76 -2.81
C THR A 278 -21.85 -23.66 -2.70
N GLN A 279 -22.32 -23.38 -1.48
CA GLN A 279 -23.30 -22.36 -1.20
C GLN A 279 -23.06 -21.80 0.20
N GLY A 280 -23.40 -20.54 0.42
CA GLY A 280 -23.27 -19.91 1.73
C GLY A 280 -24.36 -18.89 1.99
N ARG A 281 -24.55 -18.59 3.26
CA ARG A 281 -25.37 -17.50 3.77
C ARG A 281 -24.58 -16.75 4.81
N ALA A 282 -24.67 -15.43 4.79
CA ALA A 282 -24.12 -14.59 5.82
C ALA A 282 -25.12 -13.51 6.22
N ALA A 283 -25.10 -13.14 7.48
CA ALA A 283 -25.76 -11.95 8.01
C ALA A 283 -24.72 -11.14 8.77
N VAL A 284 -24.71 -9.83 8.53
CA VAL A 284 -23.85 -8.87 9.22
C VAL A 284 -24.74 -7.77 9.79
N GLU A 285 -24.48 -7.38 11.03
CA GLU A 285 -25.08 -6.21 11.66
C GLU A 285 -23.97 -5.35 12.22
N MET A 286 -24.01 -4.07 11.85
CA MET A 286 -23.08 -3.06 12.32
C MET A 286 -23.84 -1.91 12.96
N ASP A 287 -23.34 -1.44 14.09
CA ASP A 287 -23.88 -0.29 14.83
C ASP A 287 -22.71 0.57 15.29
N SER A 288 -22.50 1.72 14.64
CA SER A 288 -21.56 2.74 15.11
C SER A 288 -22.27 4.04 15.48
N SER A 289 -21.68 4.74 16.45
CA SER A 289 -22.21 6.02 16.92
C SER A 289 -21.84 7.22 16.02
N ARG A 290 -21.04 7.03 14.96
CA ARG A 290 -20.53 8.09 14.07
C ARG A 290 -21.02 7.99 12.63
N ASP A 291 -21.36 6.79 12.14
CA ASP A 291 -21.73 6.58 10.75
C ASP A 291 -23.20 6.17 10.60
N SER A 292 -23.98 7.00 9.89
CA SER A 292 -25.38 6.71 9.58
C SER A 292 -25.57 5.72 8.43
N SER A 293 -24.49 5.28 7.77
CA SER A 293 -24.50 4.26 6.72
C SER A 293 -24.35 2.83 7.25
N ASP A 294 -24.13 2.68 8.56
CA ASP A 294 -24.13 1.38 9.23
C ASP A 294 -25.52 0.76 9.30
N GLY A 295 -25.56 -0.57 9.25
CA GLY A 295 -26.81 -1.30 9.24
C GLY A 295 -26.64 -2.80 9.04
N GLY A 296 -27.68 -3.41 8.47
CA GLY A 296 -27.74 -4.85 8.26
C GLY A 296 -27.46 -5.24 6.82
N TYR A 297 -26.65 -6.30 6.65
CA TYR A 297 -26.43 -6.96 5.37
C TYR A 297 -26.87 -8.42 5.44
N VAL A 298 -27.49 -8.90 4.38
CA VAL A 298 -27.75 -10.33 4.18
C VAL A 298 -27.17 -10.75 2.84
N ILE A 299 -26.48 -11.88 2.83
CA ILE A 299 -25.80 -12.43 1.66
C ILE A 299 -26.23 -13.90 1.52
N SER A 300 -26.62 -14.29 0.31
CA SER A 300 -26.77 -15.68 -0.11
C SER A 300 -25.95 -15.88 -1.38
N TYR A 301 -25.16 -16.94 -1.48
CA TYR A 301 -24.45 -17.24 -2.73
C TYR A 301 -24.55 -18.73 -3.09
N ALA A 302 -24.46 -19.00 -4.39
CA ALA A 302 -24.33 -20.34 -4.95
C ALA A 302 -23.67 -20.25 -6.34
N GLY A 303 -22.66 -21.08 -6.58
CA GLY A 303 -21.90 -21.03 -7.84
C GLY A 303 -21.27 -19.64 -8.05
N ASP A 304 -21.40 -19.10 -9.27
CA ASP A 304 -20.83 -17.81 -9.67
C ASP A 304 -21.75 -16.60 -9.38
N TYR A 305 -22.75 -16.74 -8.50
CA TYR A 305 -23.74 -15.68 -8.26
C TYR A 305 -24.01 -15.43 -6.78
N VAL A 306 -24.30 -14.17 -6.47
CA VAL A 306 -24.62 -13.68 -5.11
C VAL A 306 -25.94 -12.93 -5.16
N SER A 307 -26.83 -13.23 -4.23
CA SER A 307 -27.94 -12.38 -3.87
C SER A 307 -27.59 -11.64 -2.59
N ILE A 308 -27.78 -10.33 -2.60
CA ILE A 308 -27.41 -9.46 -1.49
C ILE A 308 -28.46 -8.37 -1.31
N ASP A 309 -28.69 -7.96 -0.06
CA ASP A 309 -29.43 -6.75 0.24
C ASP A 309 -28.91 -6.11 1.53
N LYS A 310 -29.17 -4.80 1.69
CA LYS A 310 -28.77 -4.01 2.85
C LYS A 310 -29.87 -3.06 3.32
N SER A 311 -29.83 -2.72 4.59
CA SER A 311 -30.76 -1.74 5.19
C SER A 311 -30.14 -1.12 6.45
N THR A 312 -30.83 -0.17 7.07
CA THR A 312 -30.36 0.54 8.28
C THR A 312 -30.29 -0.36 9.53
N SER A 313 -30.79 -1.59 9.46
CA SER A 313 -30.63 -2.62 10.49
C SER A 313 -30.85 -4.00 9.87
N LEU A 314 -30.36 -5.06 10.53
CA LEU A 314 -30.54 -6.43 10.02
C LEU A 314 -32.01 -6.83 9.94
N ALA A 315 -32.85 -6.32 10.85
CA ALA A 315 -34.29 -6.57 10.84
C ALA A 315 -35.04 -5.88 9.69
N ALA A 316 -34.45 -4.86 9.06
CA ALA A 316 -35.07 -4.04 8.03
C ALA A 316 -34.63 -4.41 6.60
N VAL A 317 -33.81 -5.46 6.43
CA VAL A 317 -33.34 -5.92 5.11
C VAL A 317 -34.50 -6.55 4.31
N ASP A 318 -34.64 -6.18 3.04
CA ASP A 318 -35.64 -6.75 2.12
C ASP A 318 -35.16 -8.07 1.51
N LEU A 319 -35.63 -9.16 2.09
CA LEU A 319 -35.32 -10.51 1.59
C LEU A 319 -36.06 -10.87 0.28
N GLN A 320 -36.94 -10.00 -0.24
CA GLN A 320 -37.79 -10.29 -1.40
C GLN A 320 -37.24 -9.72 -2.70
N SER A 321 -36.52 -8.59 -2.64
CA SER A 321 -36.04 -7.87 -3.81
C SER A 321 -34.50 -7.70 -3.81
N PRO A 322 -33.72 -8.79 -3.66
CA PRO A 322 -32.28 -8.69 -3.55
C PRO A 322 -31.63 -8.19 -4.85
N ILE A 323 -30.49 -7.53 -4.70
CA ILE A 323 -29.56 -7.26 -5.80
C ILE A 323 -28.87 -8.58 -6.17
N CYS A 324 -28.83 -8.88 -7.47
CA CYS A 324 -28.11 -10.03 -8.00
C CYS A 324 -26.74 -9.58 -8.52
N MET A 325 -25.67 -10.20 -8.06
CA MET A 325 -24.31 -9.91 -8.47
C MET A 325 -23.62 -11.13 -9.06
N GLY A 326 -22.75 -10.88 -10.05
CA GLY A 326 -21.94 -11.90 -10.70
C GLY A 326 -20.54 -12.03 -10.08
N MET A 327 -20.07 -13.27 -9.94
CA MET A 327 -18.72 -13.63 -9.48
C MET A 327 -17.92 -14.45 -10.51
N GLY A 328 -18.56 -14.82 -11.62
CA GLY A 328 -17.86 -15.41 -12.76
C GLY A 328 -16.85 -14.40 -13.32
N GLU A 329 -15.76 -14.88 -13.92
CA GLU A 329 -14.66 -14.02 -14.40
C GLU A 329 -15.13 -12.91 -15.35
N ASP A 330 -16.14 -13.18 -16.17
CA ASP A 330 -16.71 -12.21 -17.11
C ASP A 330 -17.54 -11.09 -16.43
N ASN A 331 -17.86 -11.24 -15.13
CA ASN A 331 -18.65 -10.29 -14.34
C ASN A 331 -17.83 -9.64 -13.20
N LEU A 332 -16.51 -9.82 -13.21
CA LEU A 332 -15.60 -9.21 -12.25
C LEU A 332 -14.79 -8.12 -12.92
N THR A 333 -14.89 -6.90 -12.40
CA THR A 333 -13.98 -5.82 -12.77
C THR A 333 -12.74 -5.90 -11.90
N GLU A 334 -11.57 -6.09 -12.52
CA GLU A 334 -10.29 -6.17 -11.83
C GLU A 334 -9.66 -4.78 -11.68
N ILE A 335 -9.45 -4.38 -10.44
CA ILE A 335 -8.83 -3.12 -10.04
C ILE A 335 -7.45 -3.42 -9.49
N ILE A 336 -6.42 -2.87 -10.13
CA ILE A 336 -5.04 -3.15 -9.72
C ILE A 336 -4.50 -2.00 -8.89
N GLN A 337 -3.99 -2.34 -7.71
CA GLN A 337 -3.40 -1.39 -6.78
C GLN A 337 -1.86 -1.39 -6.86
N GLY A 338 -1.25 -2.52 -7.27
CA GLY A 338 0.20 -2.62 -7.39
C GLY A 338 0.69 -3.42 -8.58
N TYR A 339 1.77 -2.94 -9.19
CA TYR A 339 2.49 -3.63 -10.26
C TYR A 339 3.97 -3.78 -9.94
N ASN A 340 4.54 -4.88 -10.41
CA ASN A 340 5.97 -5.00 -10.64
C ASN A 340 6.28 -4.71 -12.11
N LEU A 341 7.47 -4.13 -12.35
CA LEU A 341 8.05 -4.03 -13.68
C LEU A 341 9.23 -5.00 -13.79
N TYR A 342 9.35 -5.64 -14.94
CA TYR A 342 10.45 -6.56 -15.23
C TYR A 342 11.13 -6.14 -16.51
N ASN A 343 12.41 -6.44 -16.64
CA ASN A 343 13.13 -6.28 -17.89
C ASN A 343 12.49 -7.17 -18.97
N SER A 344 12.04 -6.58 -20.08
CA SER A 344 11.28 -7.28 -21.13
C SER A 344 12.10 -8.35 -21.88
N ALA A 345 13.44 -8.28 -21.84
CA ALA A 345 14.31 -9.26 -22.48
C ALA A 345 14.61 -10.48 -21.59
N THR A 346 14.63 -10.32 -20.26
CA THR A 346 15.13 -11.34 -19.31
C THR A 346 14.10 -11.81 -18.29
N GLY A 347 13.04 -11.04 -18.05
CA GLY A 347 12.07 -11.29 -16.99
C GLY A 347 12.59 -11.05 -15.57
N ALA A 348 13.75 -10.38 -15.42
CA ALA A 348 14.29 -9.98 -14.12
C ALA A 348 13.52 -8.78 -13.54
N LEU A 349 13.25 -8.80 -12.23
CA LEU A 349 12.54 -7.71 -11.54
C LEU A 349 13.35 -6.41 -11.57
N THR A 350 12.71 -5.31 -11.98
CA THR A 350 13.28 -3.97 -11.93
C THR A 350 13.22 -3.46 -10.49
N LYS A 351 14.36 -3.29 -9.84
CA LYS A 351 14.46 -2.76 -8.47
C LYS A 351 14.85 -1.28 -8.51
N ILE A 352 14.30 -0.50 -7.59
CA ILE A 352 14.61 0.93 -7.38
C ILE A 352 15.01 1.07 -5.92
N ASN A 353 16.14 1.74 -5.65
CA ASN A 353 16.54 2.08 -4.29
C ASN A 353 15.77 3.34 -3.82
N SER A 354 14.50 3.15 -3.45
CA SER A 354 13.60 4.24 -3.06
C SER A 354 13.78 4.72 -1.62
N GLY A 355 14.43 3.93 -0.76
CA GLY A 355 14.64 4.26 0.65
C GLY A 355 15.00 3.06 1.52
N PHE A 356 15.06 3.28 2.83
CA PHE A 356 15.24 2.24 3.84
C PHE A 356 14.58 2.62 5.17
N SER A 357 14.19 1.60 5.94
CA SER A 357 13.69 1.77 7.30
C SER A 357 14.83 1.85 8.31
N PHE A 358 14.62 2.63 9.37
CA PHE A 358 15.60 2.84 10.43
C PHE A 358 14.91 2.92 11.81
N THR A 359 15.73 2.79 12.86
CA THR A 359 15.33 3.10 14.24
C THR A 359 16.10 4.30 14.77
N TYR A 360 15.52 4.99 15.74
CA TYR A 360 16.15 6.10 16.45
C TYR A 360 15.66 6.17 17.90
N GLY A 361 16.40 6.87 18.76
CA GLY A 361 16.18 6.82 20.22
C GLY A 361 16.92 5.66 20.89
N THR A 362 16.61 5.39 22.16
CA THR A 362 17.34 4.40 22.97
C THR A 362 16.41 3.62 23.89
N GLY A 363 16.69 2.32 24.08
CA GLY A 363 16.00 1.49 25.08
C GLY A 363 14.49 1.37 24.81
N THR A 364 13.69 1.61 25.84
CA THR A 364 12.21 1.56 25.79
C THR A 364 11.59 2.72 25.01
N SER A 365 12.37 3.72 24.58
CA SER A 365 11.94 4.86 23.76
C SER A 365 12.44 4.77 22.32
N MET A 366 12.78 3.56 21.86
CA MET A 366 13.17 3.32 20.47
C MET A 366 11.96 3.48 19.55
N LYS A 367 12.09 4.34 18.55
CA LYS A 367 11.06 4.66 17.56
C LYS A 367 11.52 4.29 16.16
N ARG A 368 10.58 4.13 15.23
CA ARG A 368 10.80 3.73 13.84
C ARG A 368 10.69 4.92 12.90
N GLY A 369 11.37 4.80 11.77
CA GLY A 369 11.24 5.75 10.68
C GLY A 369 11.58 5.14 9.33
N HIS A 370 11.27 5.89 8.28
CA HIS A 370 11.64 5.55 6.92
C HIS A 370 12.27 6.77 6.26
N LEU A 371 13.41 6.56 5.62
CA LEU A 371 14.12 7.59 4.88
C LEU A 371 14.23 7.15 3.42
N GLY A 372 13.76 7.99 2.50
CA GLY A 372 13.77 7.68 1.08
C GLY A 372 13.80 8.91 0.18
N TYR A 373 13.63 8.69 -1.12
CA TYR A 373 13.67 9.73 -2.16
C TYR A 373 12.70 10.89 -1.88
N TYR A 374 11.52 10.59 -1.35
CA TYR A 374 10.48 11.57 -1.06
C TYR A 374 10.63 12.26 0.29
N GLY A 375 11.59 11.85 1.12
CA GLY A 375 11.89 12.46 2.40
C GLY A 375 11.85 11.47 3.56
N LEU A 376 11.43 11.97 4.71
CA LEU A 376 11.55 11.32 6.01
C LEU A 376 10.16 11.15 6.63
N TRP A 377 9.83 9.92 7.00
CA TRP A 377 8.74 9.60 7.90
C TRP A 377 9.29 9.07 9.23
N MET A 378 8.65 9.44 10.33
CA MET A 378 9.04 9.02 11.67
C MET A 378 7.82 8.85 12.56
N GLU A 379 7.83 7.77 13.32
CA GLU A 379 6.91 7.49 14.41
C GLU A 379 7.01 8.58 15.49
N GLY A 380 5.91 9.24 15.84
CA GLY A 380 5.88 10.21 16.94
C GLY A 380 5.07 9.74 18.13
N GLU A 381 4.39 10.66 18.80
CA GLU A 381 3.49 10.38 19.94
C GLU A 381 2.15 11.05 19.65
N ASN A 382 1.04 10.40 20.04
CA ASN A 382 -0.33 10.93 19.91
C ASN A 382 -0.66 11.38 18.47
N GLY A 383 -0.36 10.54 17.47
CA GLY A 383 -0.62 10.83 16.05
C GLY A 383 0.22 11.96 15.44
N GLN A 384 1.20 12.52 16.16
CA GLN A 384 2.12 13.53 15.62
C GLN A 384 3.31 12.87 14.93
N GLN A 385 3.88 13.52 13.93
CA GLN A 385 5.12 13.06 13.31
C GLN A 385 6.30 13.18 14.29
N GLY A 386 7.15 12.17 14.35
CA GLY A 386 8.38 12.21 15.15
C GLY A 386 9.29 13.39 14.77
N THR A 387 10.13 13.84 15.71
CA THR A 387 11.15 14.86 15.44
C THR A 387 12.55 14.34 15.79
N ILE A 388 13.53 14.71 14.97
CA ILE A 388 14.93 14.38 15.16
C ILE A 388 15.79 15.49 14.54
N ALA A 389 16.91 15.82 15.20
CA ALA A 389 17.81 16.87 14.73
C ALA A 389 18.69 16.37 13.57
N SER A 390 19.13 17.29 12.70
CA SER A 390 20.25 17.02 11.79
C SER A 390 21.51 16.69 12.61
N GLY A 391 22.30 15.72 12.17
CA GLY A 391 23.47 15.21 12.89
C GLY A 391 23.19 14.09 13.89
N SER A 392 21.92 13.75 14.15
CA SER A 392 21.57 12.61 15.00
C SER A 392 21.92 11.28 14.33
N THR A 393 22.25 10.28 15.15
CA THR A 393 22.45 8.90 14.68
C THR A 393 21.11 8.22 14.47
N ILE A 394 20.96 7.54 13.33
CA ILE A 394 19.87 6.62 13.02
C ILE A 394 20.46 5.26 12.67
N THR A 395 19.77 4.18 13.02
CA THR A 395 20.25 2.83 12.74
C THR A 395 19.39 2.22 11.63
N LYS A 396 19.96 2.14 10.41
CA LYS A 396 19.36 1.42 9.28
C LYS A 396 19.21 -0.04 9.65
N ILE A 397 18.02 -0.58 9.43
CA ILE A 397 17.67 -1.95 9.80
C ILE A 397 17.92 -2.89 8.61
N ASP A 398 18.66 -3.97 8.85
CA ASP A 398 18.66 -5.18 8.03
C ASP A 398 17.80 -6.24 8.72
N TRP A 399 16.65 -6.50 8.14
CA TRP A 399 15.66 -7.43 8.70
C TRP A 399 16.03 -8.91 8.55
N GLN A 400 16.98 -9.24 7.66
CA GLN A 400 17.45 -10.62 7.48
C GLN A 400 18.53 -10.97 8.50
N ASN A 401 19.36 -9.99 8.84
CA ASN A 401 20.45 -10.17 9.76
C ASN A 401 20.75 -8.85 10.48
N SER A 402 20.32 -8.75 11.74
CA SER A 402 20.56 -7.57 12.57
C SER A 402 22.04 -7.24 12.76
N ALA A 403 22.97 -8.18 12.51
CA ALA A 403 24.41 -7.90 12.50
C ALA A 403 24.84 -6.98 11.33
N ASN A 404 24.00 -6.82 10.31
CA ASN A 404 24.21 -5.93 9.18
C ASN A 404 23.56 -4.55 9.37
N ASN A 405 22.95 -4.27 10.54
CA ASN A 405 22.45 -2.94 10.85
C ASN A 405 23.58 -1.91 10.73
N GLN A 406 23.25 -0.73 10.20
CA GLN A 406 24.24 0.32 9.94
C GLN A 406 23.83 1.61 10.62
N ASP A 407 24.72 2.16 11.43
CA ASP A 407 24.55 3.50 11.98
C ASP A 407 24.90 4.53 10.91
N LEU A 408 23.97 5.47 10.71
CA LEU A 408 24.07 6.58 9.78
C LEU A 408 23.85 7.89 10.53
N THR A 409 24.43 8.97 10.02
CA THR A 409 24.22 10.32 10.56
C THR A 409 23.18 11.04 9.71
N LEU A 410 22.03 11.37 10.28
CA LEU A 410 20.97 12.09 9.58
C LEU A 410 21.46 13.48 9.14
N PHE A 411 21.06 13.90 7.95
CA PHE A 411 21.36 15.21 7.41
C PHE A 411 20.08 15.88 6.89
N LYS A 412 19.82 17.10 7.37
CA LYS A 412 18.75 17.98 6.90
C LYS A 412 19.35 19.30 6.40
N ALA A 413 18.93 19.74 5.22
CA ALA A 413 19.21 21.08 4.72
C ALA A 413 17.95 21.96 4.80
N ALA A 414 18.14 23.28 4.90
CA ALA A 414 17.04 24.25 5.06
C ALA A 414 16.08 24.35 3.85
N GLY A 415 16.44 23.71 2.73
CA GLY A 415 15.59 23.59 1.55
C GLY A 415 16.07 22.45 0.66
N LYS A 416 15.44 22.32 -0.51
CA LYS A 416 15.80 21.36 -1.54
C LYS A 416 15.79 22.00 -2.92
N LEU A 417 16.62 21.45 -3.79
CA LEU A 417 16.67 21.85 -5.18
C LEU A 417 15.89 20.85 -6.03
N TRP A 418 14.96 21.36 -6.82
CA TRP A 418 14.23 20.62 -7.82
C TRP A 418 14.88 20.80 -9.18
N LYS A 419 14.95 19.72 -9.95
CA LYS A 419 15.35 19.68 -11.35
C LYS A 419 14.14 19.39 -12.20
N ASN A 420 13.86 20.25 -13.16
CA ASN A 420 12.76 20.13 -14.10
C ASN A 420 13.32 19.88 -15.50
N THR A 421 12.87 18.81 -16.14
CA THR A 421 13.21 18.51 -17.54
C THR A 421 12.01 18.81 -18.42
N VAL A 422 12.20 19.66 -19.43
CA VAL A 422 11.17 20.05 -20.38
C VAL A 422 10.89 18.92 -21.36
N ASN A 423 9.63 18.49 -21.40
CA ASN A 423 9.12 17.52 -22.36
C ASN A 423 8.05 18.17 -23.24
N GLN A 424 7.80 17.59 -24.40
CA GLN A 424 6.76 18.04 -25.31
C GLN A 424 5.76 16.91 -25.59
N LEU A 425 4.50 17.29 -25.79
CA LEU A 425 3.46 16.40 -26.30
C LEU A 425 2.73 17.10 -27.45
N LEU A 426 2.74 16.48 -28.64
CA LEU A 426 2.09 17.02 -29.83
C LEU A 426 0.58 17.20 -29.60
N LEU A 427 0.00 18.26 -30.16
CA LEU A 427 -1.45 18.52 -30.03
C LEU A 427 -2.31 17.38 -30.57
N THR A 428 -1.80 16.62 -31.56
CA THR A 428 -2.46 15.42 -32.10
C THR A 428 -2.59 14.29 -31.09
N ASN A 429 -1.80 14.30 -30.02
CA ASN A 429 -1.76 13.27 -28.98
C ASN A 429 -2.46 13.73 -27.69
N LEU A 430 -3.17 14.87 -27.71
CA LEU A 430 -3.90 15.41 -26.56
C LEU A 430 -5.35 14.96 -26.46
N ALA A 431 -5.80 14.10 -27.39
CA ALA A 431 -7.16 13.58 -27.34
C ALA A 431 -7.41 12.90 -25.98
N GLY A 432 -8.47 13.35 -25.29
CA GLY A 432 -8.88 12.83 -23.98
C GLY A 432 -8.09 13.33 -22.78
N ILE A 433 -7.01 14.10 -22.96
CA ILE A 433 -6.29 14.69 -21.82
C ILE A 433 -7.07 15.89 -21.27
N GLU A 434 -7.28 15.89 -19.96
CA GLU A 434 -7.91 16.98 -19.22
C GLU A 434 -6.87 17.87 -18.54
N PHE A 435 -7.19 19.16 -18.53
CA PHE A 435 -6.38 20.20 -17.91
C PHE A 435 -7.24 21.05 -16.97
N ASN A 436 -6.69 21.42 -15.83
CA ASN A 436 -7.26 22.40 -14.92
C ASN A 436 -6.71 23.80 -15.26
N TYR A 437 -7.60 24.79 -15.36
CA TYR A 437 -7.26 26.15 -15.73
C TYR A 437 -7.95 27.17 -14.83
N SER A 438 -7.15 28.03 -14.19
CA SER A 438 -7.62 29.20 -13.45
C SER A 438 -7.70 30.42 -14.37
N ASP A 439 -8.92 30.89 -14.61
CA ASP A 439 -9.16 32.13 -15.35
C ASP A 439 -9.29 33.30 -14.37
N TRP A 440 -8.32 34.20 -14.37
CA TRP A 440 -8.33 35.37 -13.48
C TRP A 440 -9.36 36.44 -13.88
N THR A 441 -9.81 36.45 -15.13
CA THR A 441 -10.85 37.40 -15.58
C THR A 441 -12.23 36.89 -15.22
N ASN A 442 -12.45 35.57 -15.32
CA ASN A 442 -13.73 34.93 -14.97
C ASN A 442 -13.48 33.72 -14.06
N PRO A 443 -13.16 33.93 -12.78
CA PRO A 443 -12.80 32.83 -11.87
C PRO A 443 -14.02 31.95 -11.55
N VAL A 444 -13.76 30.65 -11.41
CA VAL A 444 -14.72 29.71 -10.80
C VAL A 444 -14.57 29.81 -9.29
N SER A 445 -15.65 30.08 -8.57
CA SER A 445 -15.63 30.17 -7.10
C SER A 445 -15.16 28.86 -6.49
N ASN A 446 -14.09 28.88 -5.70
CA ASN A 446 -13.45 27.69 -5.11
C ASN A 446 -13.20 26.57 -6.14
N GLY A 447 -12.85 26.94 -7.37
CA GLY A 447 -12.83 26.01 -8.48
C GLY A 447 -11.89 26.41 -9.62
N GLN A 448 -11.83 25.52 -10.62
CA GLN A 448 -11.09 25.68 -11.85
C GLN A 448 -11.94 25.20 -13.03
N TYR A 449 -11.61 25.67 -14.24
CA TYR A 449 -12.19 25.11 -15.45
C TYR A 449 -11.51 23.80 -15.81
N VAL A 450 -12.30 22.83 -16.28
CA VAL A 450 -11.81 21.65 -16.98
C VAL A 450 -11.66 22.02 -18.46
N VAL A 451 -10.48 21.80 -19.01
CA VAL A 451 -10.10 22.20 -20.37
C VAL A 451 -9.68 20.97 -21.16
N LYS A 452 -10.08 20.90 -22.43
CA LYS A 452 -9.64 19.89 -23.41
C LYS A 452 -9.15 20.56 -24.69
N TYR A 453 -8.18 19.95 -25.35
CA TYR A 453 -7.83 20.33 -26.72
C TYR A 453 -8.78 19.63 -27.70
N LEU A 454 -9.48 20.41 -28.52
CA LEU A 454 -10.37 19.90 -29.58
C LEU A 454 -9.72 20.17 -30.94
N PRO A 455 -9.43 19.13 -31.76
CA PRO A 455 -8.92 19.33 -33.11
C PRO A 455 -9.99 19.91 -34.06
N THR A 456 -11.27 19.69 -33.74
CA THR A 456 -12.42 20.20 -34.50
C THR A 456 -13.47 20.74 -33.52
N GLY A 457 -13.31 21.99 -33.07
CA GLY A 457 -14.29 22.70 -32.26
C GLY A 457 -15.18 23.64 -33.08
N ALA A 458 -16.28 24.12 -32.50
CA ALA A 458 -17.22 25.05 -33.16
C ALA A 458 -16.55 26.38 -33.62
N GLN A 459 -15.42 26.73 -33.02
CA GLN A 459 -14.59 27.91 -33.35
C GLN A 459 -13.20 27.47 -33.88
N GLY A 460 -13.15 26.32 -34.56
CA GLY A 460 -11.93 25.70 -35.07
C GLY A 460 -11.15 24.92 -34.00
N ALA A 461 -9.94 24.49 -34.34
CA ALA A 461 -9.05 23.79 -33.41
C ALA A 461 -8.63 24.70 -32.25
N GLY A 462 -8.49 24.16 -31.04
CA GLY A 462 -7.96 24.88 -29.88
C GLY A 462 -8.32 24.28 -28.53
N PHE A 463 -8.01 25.02 -27.46
CA PHE A 463 -8.34 24.65 -26.09
C PHE A 463 -9.71 25.19 -25.70
N TYR A 464 -10.58 24.31 -25.18
CA TYR A 464 -11.95 24.63 -24.82
C TYR A 464 -12.19 24.35 -23.35
N LYS A 465 -12.89 25.26 -22.67
CA LYS A 465 -13.50 25.01 -21.37
C LYS A 465 -14.68 24.07 -21.59
N VAL A 466 -14.59 22.87 -21.04
CA VAL A 466 -15.58 21.78 -21.22
C VAL A 466 -16.36 21.46 -19.94
N GLY A 467 -16.04 22.13 -18.83
CA GLY A 467 -16.67 21.91 -17.54
C GLY A 467 -15.98 22.71 -16.44
N THR A 468 -16.37 22.44 -15.21
CA THR A 468 -15.76 23.00 -14.00
C THR A 468 -15.47 21.91 -12.98
N MET A 469 -14.46 22.16 -12.16
CA MET A 469 -14.15 21.37 -10.98
C MET A 469 -14.18 22.30 -9.77
N VAL A 470 -14.96 21.95 -8.75
CA VAL A 470 -15.17 22.77 -7.54
C VAL A 470 -14.83 21.94 -6.31
N TRP A 471 -13.97 22.46 -5.44
CA TRP A 471 -13.57 21.79 -4.20
C TRP A 471 -14.51 22.19 -3.06
N SER A 472 -15.03 21.20 -2.33
CA SER A 472 -15.71 21.41 -1.05
C SER A 472 -14.69 21.40 0.10
N GLN A 473 -15.09 21.92 1.27
CA GLN A 473 -14.25 21.86 2.48
C GLN A 473 -14.16 20.44 3.07
N SER A 474 -15.11 19.59 2.72
CA SER A 474 -15.21 18.20 3.16
C SER A 474 -15.83 17.41 2.00
N GLY A 475 -15.03 16.52 1.39
CA GLY A 475 -15.45 15.67 0.27
C GLY A 475 -14.68 15.88 -1.04
N PRO A 476 -14.88 14.97 -2.02
CA PRO A 476 -14.23 15.04 -3.32
C PRO A 476 -14.58 16.32 -4.09
N PRO A 477 -13.70 16.78 -5.00
CA PRO A 477 -14.07 17.86 -5.90
C PRO A 477 -15.24 17.43 -6.80
N THR A 478 -16.26 18.28 -6.88
CA THR A 478 -17.39 18.07 -7.77
C THR A 478 -17.01 18.52 -9.18
N LYS A 479 -17.02 17.57 -10.12
CA LYS A 479 -16.85 17.85 -11.54
C LYS A 479 -18.22 18.01 -12.21
N THR A 480 -18.38 19.11 -12.94
CA THR A 480 -19.58 19.38 -13.74
C THR A 480 -19.18 19.54 -15.20
N ASP A 481 -19.59 18.58 -16.02
CA ASP A 481 -19.35 18.63 -17.47
C ASP A 481 -20.36 19.56 -18.15
N TYR A 482 -19.87 20.34 -19.11
CA TYR A 482 -20.70 21.14 -19.98
C TYR A 482 -21.18 20.31 -21.17
N THR A 483 -22.37 20.63 -21.66
CA THR A 483 -22.79 20.18 -22.98
C THR A 483 -21.93 20.85 -24.05
N THR A 484 -21.77 20.20 -25.20
CA THR A 484 -20.94 20.72 -26.31
C THR A 484 -21.38 22.10 -26.80
N ALA A 485 -22.66 22.46 -26.63
CA ALA A 485 -23.20 23.79 -26.94
C ALA A 485 -22.64 24.90 -26.02
N ASN A 486 -22.20 24.55 -24.81
CA ASN A 486 -21.68 25.46 -23.80
C ASN A 486 -20.14 25.51 -23.78
N TYR A 487 -19.47 24.79 -24.67
CA TYR A 487 -18.01 24.85 -24.78
C TYR A 487 -17.57 26.23 -25.24
N SER A 488 -16.61 26.81 -24.52
CA SER A 488 -16.03 28.12 -24.87
C SER A 488 -14.53 27.98 -25.15
N LYS A 489 -14.10 28.50 -26.31
CA LYS A 489 -12.70 28.49 -26.71
C LYS A 489 -11.92 29.50 -25.86
N ILE A 490 -10.76 29.10 -25.37
CA ILE A 490 -9.83 30.01 -24.72
C ILE A 490 -9.12 30.82 -25.81
N ASP A 491 -9.20 32.15 -25.75
CA ASP A 491 -8.44 33.02 -26.66
C ASP A 491 -6.96 33.00 -26.28
N THR A 492 -6.14 32.36 -27.10
CA THR A 492 -4.68 32.34 -26.93
C THR A 492 -3.97 33.39 -27.77
N THR A 493 -4.67 34.26 -28.50
CA THR A 493 -4.08 35.16 -29.50
C THR A 493 -3.66 36.52 -28.96
N SER A 494 -4.14 36.90 -27.77
CA SER A 494 -3.95 38.24 -27.20
C SER A 494 -3.40 38.23 -25.76
N GLY A 495 -2.67 39.28 -25.39
CA GLY A 495 -2.17 39.52 -24.02
C GLY A 495 -1.29 38.40 -23.43
N ASN A 496 -1.39 38.20 -22.11
CA ASN A 496 -0.70 37.12 -21.39
C ASN A 496 -1.20 35.71 -21.80
N ALA A 497 -2.34 35.61 -22.50
CA ALA A 497 -2.92 34.34 -22.94
C ALA A 497 -2.24 33.72 -24.16
N GLN A 498 -1.27 34.41 -24.77
CA GLN A 498 -0.28 33.78 -25.67
C GLN A 498 0.45 32.61 -24.99
N TRP A 499 0.47 32.59 -23.65
CA TRP A 499 1.06 31.58 -22.79
C TRP A 499 -0.03 30.99 -21.90
N LEU A 500 -0.67 29.93 -22.38
CA LEU A 500 -1.70 29.23 -21.63
C LEU A 500 -1.02 28.29 -20.63
N ASN A 501 -1.08 28.62 -19.33
CA ASN A 501 -0.60 27.78 -18.24
C ASN A 501 -1.78 27.00 -17.66
N MET A 502 -1.61 25.69 -17.54
CA MET A 502 -2.63 24.77 -17.02
C MET A 502 -1.95 23.73 -16.13
N TYR A 503 -2.74 22.91 -15.47
CA TYR A 503 -2.26 21.75 -14.71
C TYR A 503 -2.93 20.48 -15.24
N SER A 504 -2.23 19.35 -15.31
CA SER A 504 -2.82 18.06 -15.70
C SER A 504 -2.43 16.98 -14.71
N GLU A 505 -3.43 16.28 -14.17
CA GLU A 505 -3.19 15.09 -13.33
C GLU A 505 -2.56 13.97 -14.15
N GLN A 506 -3.02 13.75 -15.39
CA GLN A 506 -2.51 12.71 -16.29
C GLN A 506 -1.03 12.91 -16.67
N LEU A 507 -0.59 14.18 -16.76
CA LEU A 507 0.80 14.54 -17.03
C LEU A 507 1.57 14.96 -15.75
N ARG A 508 0.93 14.83 -14.58
CA ARG A 508 1.48 15.03 -13.24
C ARG A 508 2.12 16.39 -12.95
N GLY A 509 1.57 17.45 -13.53
CA GLY A 509 2.08 18.78 -13.21
C GLY A 509 1.64 19.89 -14.15
N ASN A 510 2.40 20.98 -14.08
CA ASN A 510 2.18 22.17 -14.89
C ASN A 510 2.42 21.86 -16.37
N VAL A 511 1.46 22.28 -17.17
CA VAL A 511 1.44 22.20 -18.62
C VAL A 511 1.38 23.61 -19.18
N ARG A 512 2.08 23.84 -20.29
CA ARG A 512 2.07 25.10 -20.98
C ARG A 512 1.84 24.92 -22.47
N TYR A 513 0.98 25.76 -23.02
CA TYR A 513 0.81 25.94 -24.45
C TYR A 513 1.20 27.35 -24.85
N ILE A 514 1.87 27.49 -26.00
CA ILE A 514 2.17 28.79 -26.58
C ILE A 514 1.54 28.86 -27.95
N ASN A 515 0.89 29.97 -28.22
CA ASN A 515 0.25 30.20 -29.50
C ASN A 515 1.23 30.00 -30.67
N GLY A 516 0.83 29.20 -31.66
CA GLY A 516 1.62 28.89 -32.84
C GLY A 516 2.37 27.56 -32.75
N ASN A 517 2.56 27.01 -31.55
CA ASN A 517 3.15 25.68 -31.39
C ASN A 517 2.16 24.58 -31.80
N ASN A 518 2.70 23.47 -32.31
CA ASN A 518 1.94 22.23 -32.55
C ASN A 518 2.11 21.22 -31.40
N PHE A 519 2.56 21.68 -30.23
CA PHE A 519 2.75 20.89 -29.01
C PHE A 519 2.43 21.71 -27.76
N ILE A 520 2.20 21.00 -26.66
CA ILE A 520 2.32 21.54 -25.29
C ILE A 520 3.68 21.15 -24.70
N THR A 521 4.12 21.86 -23.68
CA THR A 521 5.25 21.51 -22.84
C THR A 521 4.78 21.11 -21.46
N TYR A 522 5.38 20.07 -20.88
CA TYR A 522 5.17 19.65 -19.50
C TYR A 522 6.53 19.32 -18.87
N TYR A 523 6.59 19.29 -17.54
CA TYR A 523 7.86 19.15 -16.82
C TYR A 523 7.90 17.86 -16.03
N VAL A 524 9.04 17.18 -16.14
CA VAL A 524 9.39 16.05 -15.30
C VAL A 524 10.28 16.57 -14.18
N LYS A 525 9.81 16.44 -12.93
CA LYS A 525 10.44 17.04 -11.74
C LYS A 525 11.17 15.99 -10.89
N ASP A 526 12.42 16.26 -10.52
CA ASP A 526 13.26 15.39 -9.68
C ASP A 526 13.95 16.17 -8.55
N VAL A 527 14.16 15.54 -7.40
CA VAL A 527 14.97 16.13 -6.32
C VAL A 527 16.44 15.96 -6.68
N VAL A 528 17.21 17.04 -6.58
CA VAL A 528 18.65 17.01 -6.80
C VAL A 528 19.35 16.53 -5.53
N MET A 529 19.74 15.26 -5.52
CA MET A 529 20.45 14.64 -4.40
C MET A 529 21.95 15.01 -4.41
N PRO A 530 22.65 15.00 -3.26
CA PRO A 530 24.08 15.33 -3.18
C PRO A 530 24.98 14.45 -4.06
N GLY A 531 24.60 13.18 -4.27
CA GLY A 531 25.33 12.24 -5.13
C GLY A 531 24.98 12.33 -6.62
N SER A 532 24.12 13.27 -7.04
CA SER A 532 23.71 13.40 -8.44
C SER A 532 24.86 13.89 -9.34
N SER A 533 24.82 13.48 -10.62
CA SER A 533 25.78 13.92 -11.63
C SER A 533 25.74 15.43 -11.90
N ASP A 534 24.68 16.11 -11.48
CA ASP A 534 24.56 17.57 -11.51
C ASP A 534 25.71 18.25 -10.73
N PHE A 535 26.27 17.57 -9.71
CA PHE A 535 27.42 18.02 -8.92
C PHE A 535 28.76 17.42 -9.36
N SER A 536 28.99 17.22 -10.65
CA SER A 536 30.24 16.62 -11.19
C SER A 536 31.56 17.21 -10.62
N ASN A 537 31.55 18.47 -10.14
CA ASN A 537 32.69 19.12 -9.48
C ASN A 537 32.44 19.49 -8.00
N GLY A 538 31.48 18.85 -7.34
CA GLY A 538 31.07 19.13 -5.96
C GLY A 538 30.18 20.37 -5.76
N THR A 539 30.08 21.23 -6.79
CA THR A 539 29.28 22.47 -6.80
C THR A 539 28.52 22.59 -8.12
N LEU A 540 27.27 23.09 -8.05
CA LEU A 540 26.42 23.41 -9.18
C LEU A 540 26.21 24.93 -9.25
N SER A 541 26.56 25.54 -10.40
CA SER A 541 26.35 26.96 -10.67
C SER A 541 25.08 27.19 -11.47
N LEU A 542 24.25 28.11 -10.99
CA LEU A 542 22.92 28.39 -11.51
C LEU A 542 22.75 29.88 -11.81
N HIS A 543 21.91 30.20 -12.80
CA HIS A 543 21.56 31.56 -13.19
C HIS A 543 20.04 31.69 -13.19
N CYS A 544 19.52 32.46 -12.25
CA CYS A 544 18.11 32.71 -12.10
C CYS A 544 17.62 33.76 -13.11
N LEU A 545 16.52 33.43 -13.79
CA LEU A 545 15.99 34.22 -14.89
C LEU A 545 14.82 35.13 -14.49
N ARG A 546 14.12 34.80 -13.41
CA ARG A 546 12.99 35.53 -12.84
C ARG A 546 12.65 34.99 -11.44
N ASP A 547 12.00 35.81 -10.62
CA ASP A 547 11.52 35.51 -9.26
C ASP A 547 12.65 34.93 -8.41
N CYS A 548 13.80 35.62 -8.46
CA CYS A 548 15.04 35.21 -7.84
C CYS A 548 15.03 35.58 -6.36
N LEU A 549 15.12 34.60 -5.47
CA LEU A 549 14.99 34.84 -4.03
C LEU A 549 16.10 35.74 -3.46
N LYS A 550 15.74 36.61 -2.53
CA LYS A 550 16.70 37.38 -1.73
C LYS A 550 17.42 36.49 -0.72
N THR A 551 18.58 36.95 -0.26
CA THR A 551 19.17 36.49 1.00
C THR A 551 18.57 37.28 2.16
N SER A 552 18.58 36.71 3.37
CA SER A 552 18.09 37.38 4.60
C SER A 552 16.67 37.95 4.49
N ILE A 553 15.71 37.16 4.00
CA ILE A 553 14.30 37.55 3.85
C ILE A 553 13.70 37.86 5.23
N SER A 554 13.24 39.10 5.42
CA SER A 554 12.65 39.59 6.66
C SER A 554 11.13 39.35 6.71
N SER A 555 10.53 39.46 7.90
CA SER A 555 9.07 39.43 8.04
C SER A 555 8.37 40.55 7.26
N SER A 556 9.02 41.70 7.05
CA SER A 556 8.49 42.77 6.19
C SER A 556 8.48 42.40 4.72
N ASP A 557 9.47 41.65 4.23
CA ASP A 557 9.49 41.20 2.82
C ASP A 557 8.30 40.26 2.53
N MET A 558 7.92 39.41 3.50
CA MET A 558 6.80 38.47 3.37
C MET A 558 5.42 39.12 3.36
N SER A 559 5.31 40.41 3.71
CA SER A 559 4.04 41.14 3.69
C SER A 559 3.52 41.43 2.27
N SER A 560 4.34 41.21 1.24
CA SER A 560 3.99 41.44 -0.16
C SER A 560 4.40 40.27 -1.06
N PHE A 561 3.60 39.99 -2.09
CA PHE A 561 3.82 38.85 -2.99
C PHE A 561 5.14 38.90 -3.79
N ASN A 562 5.73 40.10 -3.96
CA ASN A 562 7.00 40.27 -4.65
C ASN A 562 8.15 40.65 -3.72
N GLY A 563 7.89 40.83 -2.42
CA GLY A 563 8.87 41.37 -1.48
C GLY A 563 10.05 40.42 -1.22
N ILE A 564 9.85 39.11 -1.37
CA ILE A 564 10.91 38.11 -1.14
C ILE A 564 11.87 37.94 -2.33
N TYR A 565 11.56 38.56 -3.48
CA TYR A 565 12.34 38.42 -4.70
C TYR A 565 13.21 39.65 -4.97
N GLN A 566 14.36 39.41 -5.59
CA GLN A 566 15.18 40.45 -6.20
C GLN A 566 14.46 41.04 -7.42
N THR A 567 14.95 42.19 -7.89
CA THR A 567 14.46 42.77 -9.14
C THR A 567 14.68 41.78 -10.29
N ASN A 568 13.63 41.49 -11.04
CA ASN A 568 13.68 40.53 -12.14
C ASN A 568 14.66 40.99 -13.24
N PRO A 569 15.53 40.10 -13.75
CA PRO A 569 16.37 40.38 -14.91
C PRO A 569 15.54 40.85 -16.11
N SER A 570 16.04 41.84 -16.86
CA SER A 570 15.40 42.33 -18.09
C SER A 570 15.94 41.66 -19.35
N ALA A 571 17.14 41.09 -19.30
CA ALA A 571 17.75 40.30 -20.37
C ALA A 571 18.48 39.06 -19.80
N VAL A 572 18.75 38.07 -20.68
CA VAL A 572 19.47 36.84 -20.30
C VAL A 572 20.85 37.14 -19.69
N GLY A 573 21.53 38.18 -20.16
CA GLY A 573 22.83 38.62 -19.64
C GLY A 573 22.79 38.95 -18.14
N ASP A 574 21.68 39.54 -17.68
CA ASP A 574 21.47 40.05 -16.32
C ASP A 574 20.98 38.98 -15.33
N ALA A 575 20.95 37.70 -15.76
CA ALA A 575 20.54 36.60 -14.91
C ALA A 575 21.36 36.55 -13.61
N ILE A 576 20.67 36.37 -12.47
CA ILE A 576 21.24 36.43 -11.13
C ILE A 576 21.95 35.12 -10.81
N ALA A 577 23.22 35.20 -10.42
CA ALA A 577 24.04 34.02 -10.16
C ALA A 577 23.78 33.44 -8.76
N TYR A 578 23.62 32.12 -8.71
CA TYR A 578 23.57 31.32 -7.50
C TYR A 578 24.51 30.11 -7.61
N SER A 579 24.81 29.52 -6.45
CA SER A 579 25.54 28.25 -6.37
C SER A 579 24.97 27.37 -5.26
N ILE A 580 25.17 26.07 -5.40
CA ILE A 580 24.86 25.07 -4.37
C ILE A 580 25.97 24.04 -4.34
N ALA A 581 26.41 23.66 -3.15
CA ALA A 581 27.50 22.73 -2.94
C ALA A 581 27.01 21.47 -2.22
N THR A 582 27.61 20.33 -2.55
CA THR A 582 27.28 19.04 -1.91
C THR A 582 27.53 19.03 -0.40
N THR A 583 28.38 19.93 0.11
CA THR A 583 28.76 19.96 1.54
C THR A 583 27.59 20.32 2.45
N ASP A 584 26.78 21.30 2.06
CA ASP A 584 25.68 21.86 2.88
C ASP A 584 24.33 21.88 2.16
N MET A 585 24.31 21.68 0.85
CA MET A 585 23.11 21.70 0.01
C MET A 585 22.30 23.00 0.15
N LEU A 586 22.95 24.12 0.47
CA LEU A 586 22.29 25.43 0.55
C LEU A 586 22.47 26.20 -0.76
N LEU A 587 21.38 26.80 -1.25
CA LEU A 587 21.45 27.80 -2.32
C LEU A 587 22.12 29.07 -1.78
N LYS A 588 23.18 29.53 -2.44
CA LYS A 588 23.95 30.72 -2.07
C LYS A 588 24.02 31.71 -3.21
N ASP A 589 23.99 32.99 -2.88
CA ASP A 589 24.24 34.07 -3.84
C ASP A 589 25.72 34.13 -4.29
N ALA A 590 26.04 35.06 -5.19
CA ALA A 590 27.39 35.27 -5.69
C ALA A 590 28.41 35.67 -4.59
N ALA A 591 27.94 36.18 -3.44
CA ALA A 591 28.79 36.51 -2.29
C ALA A 591 28.98 35.31 -1.33
N GLY A 592 28.34 34.17 -1.59
CA GLY A 592 28.38 32.98 -0.74
C GLY A 592 27.39 33.02 0.43
N THR A 593 26.45 33.96 0.44
CA THR A 593 25.41 34.09 1.47
C THR A 593 24.24 33.18 1.16
N ALA A 594 23.76 32.43 2.16
CA ALA A 594 22.61 31.54 1.98
C ALA A 594 21.33 32.32 1.63
N VAL A 595 20.62 31.82 0.61
CA VAL A 595 19.31 32.29 0.20
C VAL A 595 18.25 31.72 1.14
N GLY A 596 17.39 32.57 1.68
CA GLY A 596 16.39 32.18 2.66
C GLY A 596 16.11 33.26 3.69
N LEU A 597 15.48 32.84 4.78
CA LEU A 597 15.03 33.72 5.87
C LEU A 597 16.20 34.39 6.59
N ALA A 598 15.97 35.61 7.07
CA ALA A 598 16.83 36.24 8.05
C ALA A 598 16.80 35.45 9.38
N SER A 599 17.87 35.54 10.16
CA SER A 599 17.93 34.91 11.49
C SER A 599 16.74 35.35 12.36
N GLY A 600 15.97 34.37 12.86
CA GLY A 600 14.80 34.61 13.71
C GLY A 600 13.51 35.00 12.97
N ALA A 601 13.52 35.07 11.63
CA ALA A 601 12.29 35.18 10.85
C ALA A 601 11.62 33.81 10.67
N SER A 602 10.30 33.83 10.46
CA SER A 602 9.48 32.64 10.20
C SER A 602 8.57 32.87 9.01
N TYR A 603 8.22 31.78 8.33
CA TYR A 603 7.26 31.79 7.22
C TYR A 603 5.90 32.34 7.68
N SER A 604 5.34 33.30 6.94
CA SER A 604 4.09 33.97 7.31
C SER A 604 3.36 34.55 6.10
N GLY A 605 2.09 34.93 6.29
CA GLY A 605 1.26 35.54 5.26
C GLY A 605 1.07 34.63 4.05
N ASN A 606 1.33 35.15 2.84
CA ASN A 606 1.25 34.39 1.59
C ASN A 606 2.28 33.25 1.48
N TYR A 607 3.27 33.21 2.39
CA TYR A 607 4.38 32.26 2.37
C TYR A 607 4.35 31.30 3.56
N THR A 608 3.22 31.14 4.24
CA THR A 608 3.07 30.23 5.39
C THR A 608 3.51 28.79 5.07
N TRP A 609 3.43 28.40 3.80
CA TRP A 609 3.85 27.09 3.30
C TRP A 609 5.28 27.03 2.73
N GLY A 610 6.03 28.13 2.80
CA GLY A 610 7.40 28.22 2.30
C GLY A 610 7.64 29.27 1.23
N ILE A 611 8.89 29.31 0.77
CA ILE A 611 9.35 30.13 -0.34
C ILE A 611 9.88 29.24 -1.47
N ARG A 612 9.76 29.73 -2.70
CA ARG A 612 10.26 29.06 -3.89
C ARG A 612 10.88 30.06 -4.83
N SER A 613 12.00 29.71 -5.46
CA SER A 613 12.57 30.52 -6.53
C SER A 613 11.81 30.31 -7.83
N GLY A 614 11.90 31.28 -8.72
CA GLY A 614 11.65 31.03 -10.14
C GLY A 614 12.74 30.16 -10.78
N PRO A 615 12.68 30.01 -12.11
CA PRO A 615 13.52 29.09 -12.86
C PRO A 615 14.98 29.55 -12.91
N MET A 616 15.87 28.61 -12.63
CA MET A 616 17.32 28.80 -12.70
C MET A 616 17.93 27.81 -13.69
N VAL A 617 18.90 28.25 -14.47
CA VAL A 617 19.53 27.40 -15.50
C VAL A 617 21.04 27.33 -15.30
N THR A 618 21.68 26.27 -15.80
CA THR A 618 23.15 26.20 -15.79
C THR A 618 23.74 27.26 -16.73
N THR A 619 25.03 27.57 -16.56
CA THR A 619 25.75 28.47 -17.47
C THR A 619 25.64 28.02 -18.94
N THR A 620 25.69 26.71 -19.19
CA THR A 620 25.56 26.14 -20.55
C THR A 620 24.19 26.47 -21.15
N VAL A 621 23.11 26.25 -20.39
CA VAL A 621 21.75 26.56 -20.87
C VAL A 621 21.58 28.07 -21.02
N LYS A 622 22.00 28.89 -20.04
CA LYS A 622 21.97 30.36 -20.12
C LYS A 622 22.57 30.87 -21.44
N ASN A 623 23.75 30.37 -21.81
CA ASN A 623 24.46 30.80 -23.02
C ASN A 623 23.76 30.41 -24.33
N SER A 624 22.79 29.49 -24.28
CA SER A 624 21.96 29.10 -25.42
C SER A 624 20.65 29.89 -25.54
N LEU A 625 20.25 30.64 -24.50
CA LEU A 625 18.98 31.38 -24.51
C LEU A 625 19.12 32.72 -25.22
N THR A 626 18.12 33.08 -26.02
CA THR A 626 18.02 34.42 -26.62
C THR A 626 17.08 35.33 -25.83
N ASN A 627 16.03 34.76 -25.23
CA ASN A 627 15.10 35.41 -24.33
C ASN A 627 14.96 34.61 -23.03
N LEU A 628 14.55 35.29 -21.96
CA LEU A 628 14.37 34.71 -20.61
C LEU A 628 13.34 33.56 -20.53
N GLN A 629 12.57 33.33 -21.60
CA GLN A 629 11.47 32.37 -21.65
C GLN A 629 11.73 31.18 -22.58
N ASP A 630 12.77 31.24 -23.41
CA ASP A 630 13.00 30.24 -24.47
C ASP A 630 13.19 28.83 -23.90
N PHE A 631 13.74 28.74 -22.69
CA PHE A 631 14.04 27.46 -22.04
C PHE A 631 12.80 26.60 -21.79
N TYR A 632 11.61 27.20 -21.68
CA TYR A 632 10.36 26.46 -21.49
C TYR A 632 9.91 25.69 -22.75
N ASN A 633 10.43 26.05 -23.93
CA ASN A 633 9.97 25.49 -25.21
C ASN A 633 10.88 24.43 -25.81
N THR A 634 12.13 24.35 -25.37
CA THR A 634 13.11 23.46 -25.97
C THR A 634 13.12 22.14 -25.22
N VAL A 635 12.63 21.08 -25.87
CA VAL A 635 12.64 19.71 -25.32
C VAL A 635 14.04 19.30 -24.84
N GLY A 636 14.10 18.65 -23.69
CA GLY A 636 15.36 18.25 -23.05
C GLY A 636 16.07 19.36 -22.28
N THR A 637 15.59 20.60 -22.33
CA THR A 637 16.14 21.68 -21.50
C THR A 637 15.87 21.39 -20.02
N VAL A 638 16.90 21.61 -19.20
CA VAL A 638 16.83 21.46 -17.76
C VAL A 638 16.87 22.83 -17.10
N PHE A 639 15.95 23.05 -16.16
CA PHE A 639 15.99 24.18 -15.22
C PHE A 639 15.76 23.69 -13.80
N TYR A 640 16.17 24.50 -12.83
CA TYR A 640 16.14 24.19 -11.43
C TYR A 640 15.32 25.21 -10.67
N GLU A 641 14.70 24.78 -9.58
CA GLU A 641 13.96 25.64 -8.67
C GLU A 641 14.31 25.27 -7.24
N TRP A 642 14.58 26.28 -6.43
CA TRP A 642 14.85 26.12 -5.01
C TRP A 642 13.56 26.24 -4.22
N GLU A 643 13.34 25.36 -3.26
CA GLU A 643 12.21 25.37 -2.34
C GLU A 643 12.74 25.28 -0.91
N ALA A 644 12.20 26.10 -0.02
CA ALA A 644 12.55 26.08 1.40
C ALA A 644 11.31 26.34 2.26
N ASN A 645 11.13 25.52 3.30
CA ASN A 645 10.15 25.72 4.36
C ASN A 645 10.58 25.02 5.66
N ASP A 646 9.78 25.17 6.72
CA ASP A 646 10.01 24.53 8.02
C ASP A 646 9.46 23.09 8.09
N GLN A 647 8.83 22.60 7.03
CA GLN A 647 8.20 21.28 6.98
C GLN A 647 9.13 20.26 6.32
N ASN A 648 9.05 18.99 6.74
CA ASN A 648 9.93 17.94 6.20
C ASN A 648 9.79 17.77 4.68
N TRP A 649 8.62 18.07 4.11
CA TRP A 649 8.40 17.97 2.68
C TRP A 649 9.08 19.07 1.86
N GLY A 650 9.42 20.25 2.42
CA GLY A 650 10.16 21.30 1.71
C GLY A 650 11.66 21.31 1.97
N GLN A 651 12.16 20.36 2.75
CA GLN A 651 13.57 20.23 3.11
C GLN A 651 14.19 19.02 2.41
N LEU A 652 15.49 19.10 2.10
CA LEU A 652 16.25 17.92 1.73
C LEU A 652 16.59 17.15 3.00
N VAL A 653 16.18 15.89 3.06
CA VAL A 653 16.52 14.96 4.15
C VAL A 653 17.20 13.72 3.58
N THR A 654 18.37 13.38 4.11
CA THR A 654 19.14 12.18 3.76
C THR A 654 20.00 11.77 4.97
N ALA A 655 20.96 10.86 4.80
CA ALA A 655 21.91 10.47 5.82
C ALA A 655 23.32 10.33 5.25
N ARG A 656 24.31 10.30 6.14
CA ARG A 656 25.71 10.00 5.82
C ARG A 656 26.12 8.68 6.46
N ASP A 657 26.91 7.89 5.75
CA ASP A 657 27.57 6.73 6.33
C ASP A 657 28.77 7.12 7.21
N ALA A 658 29.43 6.13 7.80
CA ALA A 658 30.61 6.34 8.65
C ALA A 658 31.81 7.00 7.92
N SER A 659 31.84 6.98 6.58
CA SER A 659 32.85 7.68 5.77
C SER A 659 32.51 9.15 5.50
N GLY A 660 31.32 9.60 5.92
CA GLY A 660 30.79 10.93 5.64
C GLY A 660 30.13 11.05 4.26
N THR A 661 30.01 9.95 3.52
CA THR A 661 29.39 9.91 2.18
C THR A 661 27.88 9.92 2.31
N PHE A 662 27.21 10.71 1.47
CA PHE A 662 25.75 10.74 1.46
C PHE A 662 25.16 9.44 0.93
N VAL A 663 24.10 8.96 1.59
CA VAL A 663 23.25 7.91 1.04
C VAL A 663 22.44 8.49 -0.12
N SER A 664 22.47 7.78 -1.25
CA SER A 664 21.72 8.12 -2.46
C SER A 664 20.44 7.30 -2.55
N PHE A 665 19.39 7.93 -3.07
CA PHE A 665 18.16 7.27 -3.48
C PHE A 665 17.97 7.44 -4.99
N ASP A 666 17.39 6.42 -5.61
CA ASP A 666 17.02 6.47 -7.00
C ASP A 666 15.69 7.22 -7.15
N ALA A 667 15.61 8.10 -8.15
CA ALA A 667 14.34 8.68 -8.54
C ALA A 667 13.43 7.58 -9.12
N PRO A 668 12.10 7.66 -8.92
CA PRO A 668 11.17 6.77 -9.58
C PRO A 668 11.32 6.81 -11.10
N LEU A 669 11.14 5.65 -11.75
CA LEU A 669 11.15 5.60 -13.21
C LEU A 669 9.90 6.28 -13.74
N LYS A 670 10.06 7.17 -14.72
CA LYS A 670 8.95 7.87 -15.35
C LYS A 670 8.66 7.26 -16.71
N ILE A 671 7.42 6.84 -16.90
CA ILE A 671 7.00 6.04 -18.04
C ILE A 671 5.79 6.73 -18.69
N SER A 672 5.98 7.20 -19.91
CA SER A 672 4.85 7.60 -20.75
C SER A 672 4.15 6.34 -21.26
N TYR A 673 2.86 6.21 -20.98
CA TYR A 673 2.02 5.07 -21.35
C TYR A 673 0.80 5.54 -22.14
N GLN A 674 0.66 5.06 -23.37
CA GLN A 674 -0.58 5.25 -24.14
C GLN A 674 -1.50 4.05 -23.94
N HIS A 675 -2.71 4.30 -23.45
CA HIS A 675 -3.66 3.25 -23.12
C HIS A 675 -4.37 2.72 -24.37
N SER A 676 -4.69 1.42 -24.37
CA SER A 676 -5.50 0.77 -25.39
C SER A 676 -6.28 -0.39 -24.78
N THR A 677 -7.41 -0.76 -25.39
CA THR A 677 -8.23 -1.90 -24.98
C THR A 677 -7.45 -3.22 -24.93
N ALA A 678 -6.46 -3.40 -25.81
CA ALA A 678 -5.63 -4.61 -25.79
C ALA A 678 -4.74 -4.70 -24.54
N ASN A 679 -4.41 -3.55 -23.94
CA ASN A 679 -3.61 -3.43 -22.74
C ASN A 679 -4.46 -3.17 -21.49
N ASP A 680 -5.79 -3.11 -21.61
CA ASP A 680 -6.68 -2.98 -20.47
C ASP A 680 -7.03 -4.37 -19.94
N ARG A 681 -6.98 -4.54 -18.62
CA ARG A 681 -7.26 -5.82 -17.97
C ARG A 681 -8.74 -6.20 -18.09
N ASN A 682 -9.62 -5.20 -18.13
CA ASN A 682 -11.08 -5.34 -18.20
C ASN A 682 -11.62 -5.10 -19.63
N ALA A 683 -10.74 -5.06 -20.64
CA ALA A 683 -11.08 -4.79 -22.04
C ALA A 683 -11.89 -3.50 -22.26
N LEU A 684 -11.69 -2.49 -21.42
CA LEU A 684 -12.35 -1.20 -21.57
C LEU A 684 -11.73 -0.37 -22.70
N SER A 685 -12.56 0.40 -23.41
CA SER A 685 -12.12 1.29 -24.50
C SER A 685 -12.13 2.77 -24.15
N THR A 686 -12.64 3.10 -22.96
CA THR A 686 -12.89 4.47 -22.47
C THR A 686 -11.68 5.40 -22.59
N TYR A 687 -10.47 4.87 -22.36
CA TYR A 687 -9.24 5.66 -22.33
C TYR A 687 -8.30 5.38 -23.53
N ASN A 688 -8.81 4.77 -24.60
CA ASN A 688 -8.01 4.46 -25.78
C ASN A 688 -7.34 5.70 -26.37
N GLY A 689 -6.04 5.61 -26.63
CA GLY A 689 -5.22 6.68 -27.22
C GLY A 689 -4.80 7.77 -26.24
N GLN A 690 -5.34 7.79 -25.00
CA GLN A 690 -4.93 8.73 -23.97
C GLN A 690 -3.54 8.38 -23.43
N THR A 691 -2.75 9.40 -23.11
CA THR A 691 -1.40 9.25 -22.56
C THR A 691 -1.39 9.55 -21.07
N PHE A 692 -0.79 8.65 -20.30
CA PHE A 692 -0.59 8.75 -18.85
C PHE A 692 0.91 8.77 -18.54
N LEU A 693 1.32 9.64 -17.62
CA LEU A 693 2.67 9.63 -17.06
C LEU A 693 2.68 8.79 -15.78
N LEU A 694 3.14 7.54 -15.90
CA LEU A 694 3.26 6.62 -14.78
C LEU A 694 4.61 6.79 -14.09
N GLU A 695 4.65 6.60 -12.78
CA GLU A 695 5.89 6.51 -11.99
C GLU A 695 6.01 5.15 -11.33
N TYR A 696 7.21 4.59 -11.37
CA TYR A 696 7.55 3.34 -10.73
C TYR A 696 8.63 3.55 -9.66
N GLY A 697 8.23 3.36 -8.41
CA GLY A 697 9.08 3.54 -7.22
C GLY A 697 9.77 2.26 -6.74
N GLY A 698 9.60 1.15 -7.45
CA GLY A 698 10.09 -0.16 -7.06
C GLY A 698 8.98 -1.20 -6.98
N PRO A 699 9.30 -2.43 -6.54
CA PRO A 699 8.35 -3.55 -6.52
C PRO A 699 7.03 -3.20 -5.81
N GLY A 700 5.91 -3.50 -6.47
CA GLY A 700 4.55 -3.21 -6.02
C GLY A 700 4.09 -1.77 -6.26
N SER A 701 4.98 -0.83 -6.60
CA SER A 701 4.67 0.59 -6.63
C SER A 701 4.75 1.17 -8.04
N LEU A 702 3.69 1.00 -8.82
CA LEU A 702 3.45 1.71 -10.08
C LEU A 702 2.18 2.55 -9.92
N TRP A 703 2.29 3.88 -10.06
CA TRP A 703 1.16 4.79 -9.89
C TRP A 703 1.15 5.87 -10.98
N GLY A 704 0.09 6.69 -11.00
CA GLY A 704 -0.06 7.78 -11.97
C GLY A 704 -1.32 7.70 -12.84
N PHE A 705 -2.13 6.65 -12.68
CA PHE A 705 -3.53 6.71 -13.12
C PHE A 705 -4.30 7.64 -12.19
N PRO A 706 -5.07 8.60 -12.71
CA PRO A 706 -6.05 9.31 -11.90
C PRO A 706 -7.05 8.32 -11.29
N THR A 707 -7.76 8.74 -10.26
CA THR A 707 -8.83 7.96 -9.63
C THR A 707 -10.20 8.57 -9.92
N LYS A 708 -11.25 7.75 -9.84
CA LYS A 708 -12.65 8.16 -9.86
C LYS A 708 -13.36 7.58 -8.65
N VAL A 709 -14.32 8.31 -8.10
CA VAL A 709 -15.24 7.74 -7.12
C VAL A 709 -16.27 6.87 -7.84
N THR A 710 -16.55 5.68 -7.32
CA THR A 710 -17.44 4.69 -7.90
C THR A 710 -18.33 4.12 -6.80
N ASP A 711 -19.62 4.04 -7.10
CA ASP A 711 -20.59 3.19 -6.40
C ASP A 711 -20.29 1.72 -6.74
N THR A 712 -19.93 0.93 -5.73
CA THR A 712 -19.51 -0.47 -5.90
C THR A 712 -20.55 -1.50 -5.49
N ASP A 713 -21.64 -1.07 -4.85
CA ASP A 713 -22.72 -1.98 -4.39
C ASP A 713 -24.10 -1.65 -4.98
N GLY A 714 -24.18 -0.58 -5.79
CA GLY A 714 -25.33 -0.23 -6.60
C GLY A 714 -26.43 0.51 -5.84
N ASP A 715 -26.12 1.08 -4.67
CA ASP A 715 -27.10 1.78 -3.83
C ASP A 715 -27.33 3.26 -4.22
N GLY A 716 -26.58 3.77 -5.19
CA GLY A 716 -26.62 5.16 -5.66
C GLY A 716 -25.70 6.12 -4.89
N SER A 717 -24.89 5.61 -3.96
CA SER A 717 -23.90 6.33 -3.17
C SER A 717 -22.48 5.97 -3.62
N ASN A 718 -21.57 6.93 -3.49
CA ASN A 718 -20.22 6.84 -3.99
C ASN A 718 -19.29 6.40 -2.86
N ASP A 719 -18.80 5.16 -2.90
CA ASP A 719 -18.13 4.57 -1.72
C ASP A 719 -16.64 4.31 -1.93
N ARG A 720 -16.14 4.39 -3.18
CA ARG A 720 -14.77 3.95 -3.46
C ARG A 720 -14.01 4.71 -4.52
N TRP A 721 -12.74 5.01 -4.22
CA TRP A 721 -11.79 5.55 -5.19
C TRP A 721 -11.10 4.44 -5.97
N LEU A 722 -11.38 4.34 -7.26
CA LEU A 722 -10.79 3.36 -8.15
C LEU A 722 -9.90 4.05 -9.20
N PRO A 723 -8.73 3.49 -9.55
CA PRO A 723 -7.94 3.98 -10.68
C PRO A 723 -8.76 3.94 -11.97
N LEU A 724 -8.53 4.90 -12.87
CA LEU A 724 -9.26 4.97 -14.14
C LEU A 724 -9.03 3.75 -15.04
N ALA A 725 -7.87 3.10 -14.95
CA ALA A 725 -7.51 1.97 -15.81
C ALA A 725 -6.63 0.94 -15.08
N SER A 726 -6.75 -0.31 -15.52
CA SER A 726 -5.95 -1.44 -15.07
C SER A 726 -5.15 -1.99 -16.25
N ILE A 727 -3.81 -1.96 -16.16
CA ILE A 727 -2.90 -2.49 -17.17
C ILE A 727 -2.93 -4.03 -17.14
N LYS A 728 -3.06 -4.65 -18.30
CA LYS A 728 -2.98 -6.10 -18.45
C LYS A 728 -1.56 -6.63 -18.23
N ASP A 729 -1.46 -7.81 -17.62
CA ASP A 729 -0.18 -8.51 -17.47
C ASP A 729 0.48 -8.76 -18.82
N GLY A 730 1.80 -8.52 -18.90
CA GLY A 730 2.54 -8.68 -20.15
C GLY A 730 2.57 -7.43 -21.02
N THR A 731 1.87 -6.35 -20.62
CA THR A 731 1.95 -5.06 -21.32
C THR A 731 3.37 -4.52 -21.29
N LEU A 732 3.88 -4.16 -22.47
CA LEU A 732 5.20 -3.54 -22.61
C LEU A 732 5.12 -2.04 -22.31
N LEU A 733 6.07 -1.56 -21.53
CA LEU A 733 6.15 -0.20 -21.04
C LEU A 733 7.52 0.43 -21.29
N GLY A 734 7.53 1.76 -21.34
CA GLY A 734 8.71 2.57 -21.59
C GLY A 734 8.91 2.89 -23.08
N SER A 735 9.71 3.93 -23.35
CA SER A 735 9.92 4.45 -24.71
C SER A 735 10.53 3.44 -25.69
N SER A 736 11.18 2.40 -25.19
CA SER A 736 11.75 1.31 -26.00
C SER A 736 11.15 -0.06 -25.67
N ASN A 737 9.97 -0.11 -25.02
CA ASN A 737 9.33 -1.35 -24.57
C ASN A 737 10.27 -2.21 -23.70
N GLN A 738 11.11 -1.56 -22.91
CA GLN A 738 12.16 -2.19 -22.11
C GLN A 738 11.63 -2.83 -20.83
N TYR A 739 10.40 -2.49 -20.42
CA TYR A 739 9.74 -3.03 -19.26
C TYR A 739 8.51 -3.84 -19.65
N VAL A 740 8.17 -4.83 -18.84
CA VAL A 740 6.92 -5.56 -18.90
C VAL A 740 6.22 -5.46 -17.54
N ALA A 741 4.94 -5.11 -17.54
CA ALA A 741 4.14 -4.99 -16.33
C ALA A 741 3.55 -6.34 -15.90
N LYS A 742 3.49 -6.56 -14.59
CA LYS A 742 2.68 -7.61 -13.97
C LYS A 742 2.03 -7.08 -12.71
N ALA A 743 0.71 -7.22 -12.61
CA ALA A 743 -0.03 -6.93 -11.41
C ALA A 743 0.44 -7.86 -10.29
N VAL A 744 0.55 -7.35 -9.07
CA VAL A 744 0.99 -8.16 -7.91
C VAL A 744 -0.03 -8.17 -6.79
N HIS A 745 -0.81 -7.11 -6.63
CA HIS A 745 -1.99 -7.11 -5.79
C HIS A 745 -3.08 -6.22 -6.36
N GLY A 746 -4.32 -6.56 -6.05
CA GLY A 746 -5.49 -5.79 -6.44
C GLY A 746 -6.77 -6.48 -5.98
N GLU A 747 -7.85 -6.07 -6.60
CA GLU A 747 -9.21 -6.37 -6.14
C GLU A 747 -10.08 -6.74 -7.32
N LYS A 748 -11.10 -7.55 -7.05
CA LYS A 748 -12.14 -7.89 -8.00
C LYS A 748 -13.46 -7.36 -7.47
N VAL A 749 -14.07 -6.42 -8.18
CA VAL A 749 -15.37 -5.86 -7.81
C VAL A 749 -16.43 -6.62 -8.58
N MET A 750 -17.45 -7.08 -7.86
CA MET A 750 -18.62 -7.73 -8.47
C MET A 750 -19.50 -6.70 -9.16
N GLU A 751 -20.11 -7.07 -10.28
CA GLU A 751 -21.09 -6.24 -10.97
C GLU A 751 -22.52 -6.72 -10.71
N ALA A 752 -23.44 -5.77 -10.60
CA ALA A 752 -24.88 -6.06 -10.59
C ALA A 752 -25.30 -6.60 -11.97
N ILE A 753 -25.96 -7.75 -11.97
CA ILE A 753 -26.41 -8.45 -13.18
C ILE A 753 -27.92 -8.64 -13.16
N ASP A 754 -28.48 -9.13 -14.27
CA ASP A 754 -29.90 -9.44 -14.38
C ASP A 754 -30.33 -10.44 -13.28
N SER A 755 -31.39 -10.09 -12.56
CA SER A 755 -31.88 -10.84 -11.39
C SER A 755 -32.28 -12.29 -11.70
N SER A 756 -32.58 -12.61 -12.96
CA SER A 756 -32.85 -13.99 -13.40
C SER A 756 -31.67 -14.94 -13.18
N ASN A 757 -30.43 -14.46 -13.15
CA ASN A 757 -29.25 -15.28 -12.84
C ASN A 757 -29.27 -15.80 -11.39
N CYS A 758 -29.89 -15.04 -10.48
CA CYS A 758 -30.06 -15.41 -9.09
C CYS A 758 -31.41 -16.11 -8.79
N ALA A 759 -32.18 -16.53 -9.81
CA ALA A 759 -33.52 -17.08 -9.59
C ALA A 759 -33.56 -18.32 -8.66
N ASN A 760 -32.45 -19.05 -8.53
CA ASN A 760 -32.32 -20.21 -7.64
C ASN A 760 -31.61 -19.89 -6.31
N ILE A 761 -31.27 -18.63 -6.07
CA ILE A 761 -30.57 -18.17 -4.87
C ILE A 761 -31.54 -17.35 -4.05
N THR A 762 -32.15 -17.98 -3.05
CA THR A 762 -33.02 -17.27 -2.12
C THR A 762 -32.18 -16.49 -1.12
N LEU A 763 -32.34 -15.17 -1.10
CA LEU A 763 -31.80 -14.33 -0.03
C LEU A 763 -32.49 -14.71 1.29
N ALA A 764 -31.71 -15.09 2.30
CA ALA A 764 -32.27 -15.49 3.58
C ALA A 764 -31.21 -15.43 4.68
N LEU A 765 -31.67 -15.16 5.89
CA LEU A 765 -30.84 -15.19 7.09
C LEU A 765 -30.26 -16.60 7.33
N PRO A 766 -29.07 -16.70 7.94
CA PRO A 766 -28.57 -17.95 8.51
C PRO A 766 -29.53 -18.52 9.57
N ALA A 767 -29.53 -19.84 9.75
CA ALA A 767 -30.37 -20.50 10.75
C ALA A 767 -29.91 -20.16 12.18
N THR A 768 -28.60 -20.00 12.36
CA THR A 768 -27.99 -19.45 13.57
C THR A 768 -28.13 -17.92 13.54
N SER A 769 -28.69 -17.33 14.58
CA SER A 769 -28.81 -15.87 14.66
C SER A 769 -27.43 -15.22 14.75
N VAL A 770 -27.33 -13.94 14.37
CA VAL A 770 -26.18 -13.11 14.72
C VAL A 770 -26.01 -13.09 16.26
N PRO A 771 -24.76 -13.13 16.77
CA PRO A 771 -24.49 -13.13 18.20
C PRO A 771 -24.96 -11.82 18.86
N SER A 772 -25.41 -11.89 20.12
CA SER A 772 -25.72 -10.70 20.92
C SER A 772 -24.45 -10.11 21.54
N SER A 773 -24.47 -8.80 21.82
CA SER A 773 -23.40 -8.08 22.55
C SER A 773 -22.89 -8.80 23.81
N SER A 774 -23.81 -9.38 24.59
CA SER A 774 -23.47 -10.05 25.85
C SER A 774 -22.56 -11.28 25.69
N GLU A 775 -22.36 -11.79 24.48
CA GLU A 775 -21.44 -12.92 24.22
C GLU A 775 -19.94 -12.52 24.24
N VAL A 776 -19.64 -11.21 24.29
CA VAL A 776 -18.27 -10.62 24.36
C VAL A 776 -17.69 -10.67 25.79
N ILE A 777 -18.52 -11.09 26.76
CA ILE A 777 -18.25 -11.03 28.21
C ILE A 777 -18.12 -12.44 28.79
N PRO A 778 -17.13 -13.20 28.31
CA PRO A 778 -15.99 -13.24 29.19
C PRO A 778 -14.76 -12.83 28.40
N ALA A 779 -14.01 -11.85 28.92
CA ALA A 779 -12.56 -11.83 28.68
C ALA A 779 -12.00 -13.27 28.78
N PRO A 780 -10.85 -13.60 28.18
CA PRO A 780 -10.16 -14.85 28.52
C PRO A 780 -10.15 -15.03 30.04
N GLY A 781 -11.03 -15.91 30.55
CA GLY A 781 -11.74 -15.62 31.81
C GLY A 781 -10.80 -15.60 33.00
N ASN A 782 -10.60 -14.46 33.67
CA ASN A 782 -9.74 -14.39 34.86
C ASN A 782 -8.38 -15.14 34.69
N ALA A 783 -7.91 -15.28 33.44
CA ALA A 783 -6.77 -16.12 33.14
C ALA A 783 -5.53 -15.34 33.53
N THR A 784 -4.95 -15.79 34.62
CA THR A 784 -3.70 -15.42 35.29
C THR A 784 -2.49 -15.72 34.38
N VAL A 785 -2.50 -15.23 33.14
CA VAL A 785 -1.34 -15.26 32.25
C VAL A 785 -1.01 -13.83 31.91
N THR A 786 -0.24 -13.20 32.80
CA THR A 786 0.48 -11.96 32.49
C THR A 786 1.32 -12.17 31.25
N ARG A 787 1.37 -11.17 30.37
CA ARG A 787 2.24 -11.17 29.19
C ARG A 787 3.65 -11.58 29.65
N PRO A 788 4.24 -12.64 29.08
CA PRO A 788 5.61 -13.02 29.39
C PRO A 788 6.56 -11.87 29.12
N THR A 789 7.53 -11.67 30.00
CA THR A 789 8.60 -10.69 29.78
C THR A 789 9.55 -11.20 28.70
N GLU A 790 10.33 -10.29 28.13
CA GLU A 790 11.34 -10.67 27.14
C GLU A 790 12.38 -11.67 27.72
N ALA A 791 12.62 -11.63 29.04
CA ALA A 791 13.46 -12.61 29.73
C ALA A 791 12.87 -14.03 29.70
N ASP A 792 11.54 -14.16 29.77
CA ASP A 792 10.84 -15.46 29.76
C ASP A 792 10.95 -16.16 28.40
N THR A 793 11.26 -15.41 27.34
CA THR A 793 11.43 -15.96 25.98
C THR A 793 12.72 -16.78 25.84
N SER A 794 13.69 -16.61 26.75
CA SER A 794 15.00 -17.26 26.67
C SER A 794 15.72 -17.03 25.33
N GLY A 795 15.46 -15.91 24.66
CA GLY A 795 16.03 -15.58 23.34
C GLY A 795 15.38 -16.32 22.16
N ARG A 796 14.23 -16.99 22.36
CA ARG A 796 13.49 -17.66 21.29
C ARG A 796 12.76 -16.65 20.43
N VAL A 797 13.11 -16.60 19.15
CA VAL A 797 12.52 -15.68 18.17
C VAL A 797 12.19 -16.41 16.87
N CYS A 798 10.98 -16.20 16.37
CA CYS A 798 10.48 -16.69 15.09
C CYS A 798 10.20 -15.52 14.14
N ALA A 799 10.72 -15.57 12.91
CA ALA A 799 10.54 -14.51 11.92
C ALA A 799 10.45 -15.08 10.48
N PRO A 800 9.70 -14.41 9.57
CA PRO A 800 9.65 -14.79 8.16
C PRO A 800 10.97 -14.51 7.46
N ASN A 801 11.44 -15.45 6.65
CA ASN A 801 12.59 -15.26 5.79
C ASN A 801 12.24 -14.25 4.67
N ALA A 802 13.06 -13.21 4.50
CA ALA A 802 12.77 -12.13 3.54
C ALA A 802 12.79 -12.56 2.06
N GLU A 803 13.46 -13.66 1.71
CA GLU A 803 13.55 -14.16 0.33
C GLU A 803 12.50 -15.23 0.01
N THR A 804 12.06 -16.00 1.02
CA THR A 804 11.18 -17.18 0.82
C THR A 804 9.85 -17.10 1.55
N GLY A 805 9.67 -16.16 2.48
CA GLY A 805 8.48 -16.02 3.32
C GLY A 805 8.31 -17.11 4.39
N VAL A 806 9.20 -18.11 4.43
CA VAL A 806 9.13 -19.23 5.38
C VAL A 806 9.54 -18.77 6.78
N ILE A 807 8.73 -19.09 7.79
CA ILE A 807 9.03 -18.73 9.18
C ILE A 807 10.16 -19.62 9.70
N SER A 808 11.20 -19.00 10.24
CA SER A 808 12.32 -19.67 10.88
C SER A 808 12.40 -19.25 12.35
N CYS A 809 12.61 -20.21 13.23
CA CYS A 809 12.72 -19.98 14.67
C CYS A 809 14.17 -20.24 15.14
N THR A 810 14.67 -19.39 16.03
CA THR A 810 16.01 -19.46 16.63
C THR A 810 15.90 -19.60 18.16
N GLY A 811 16.95 -20.09 18.81
CA GLY A 811 16.97 -20.28 20.27
C GLY A 811 16.18 -21.49 20.79
N ILE A 812 15.84 -22.43 19.90
CA ILE A 812 15.04 -23.64 20.16
C ILE A 812 15.83 -24.72 20.88
#